data_AF-A0A2I2FDZ4-F1
#
_entry.id   AF-A0A2I2FDZ4-F1
#
_cell.length_a   1.000
_cell.length_b   1.000
_cell.length_c   1.000
_cell.angle_alpha   90.00
_cell.angle_beta   90.00
_cell.angle_gamma   90.00
#
_symmetry.space_group_name_H-M   'P 1'
#
loop_
_entity.id
_entity.type
_entity.pdbx_description
1 polymer ?
#
loop_
_entity_poly.entity_id
_entity_poly.type
_entity_poly.pdbx_seq_one_letter_code
_entity_poly.pdbx_strand_id
1 'polypeptide(L)'
;MDVASGDASSTDVYYNLGSFHRQVTTNNKWAQVWFDRGIIWTYAFNHGEAAQCFQKAITHDPSCAMAYWGLAYTLGPNYNKPWQFFDEKELKKTVQRTNRAVHDARQYASTAQPVEAALIDALQFRYPQDQPTEDCSSWNQGYADAMQSVYQRFPEDLDVAALYADALMNLTPWELWDIRTNEPAPGARTHEVKAVLDRALTQKGGLRHPGLLHLYIHLMEMSGTPEKALVVADHLRGLVPDAGHLQHMPTHLDILCGDYRRAIASNSDAIRADEKFLARAGPVNFYTLYRSHDYHFRIYAAMFSGLSAIALDTAAELEQSIPEELLRVESPPMADWLEGFLTMRVHVLIRFGRWQELLDLELPRDAELYCVTTAMMHYGKGVALAATGEVDRANEQRNLFDQALKRVPASRMLFNNKCVDILGIAEAMLNGELEYRRGNFDVAFEHLRRAISRDDELPYDEPWGWMQPTRHAYGALLLEQGHVEQAAAVYGADLGMDDTLPRSLQHPNNHLSWLAILAACLSSMIKTTHATAEFKQQCLSFPAHKHASNSHIQILRYIPRGTNLTLLDNDSTCSRQYQQVSADICRVALSVATSNQSSIVIELWLPREWSGRFLGTGNGGIDGCIKYEDVEYGASNGFATIGTNNGHNGTTAAPLYRNPDVIMDFAWRALHTGVTIGKELTARFYGRAHSKSYYIGCSLGGRQGIYAADLFPEDFDGIVAGAPAVDFNNLVSWRASFFPITGSVNSSRYVTEGQWKGLIHSGILRQCDGIDGVLDGVIEDPTLCDFQPDILLCEGDQTHDCLSPAQVETVREIFSPLHDKDNSLIYPAMQPGSELKSADGLYAGKPFMYSESWFQYVIYDPSWDPTSFNLQDAQVAETLNPGNIRTWPNDLSQFQNLGGKIIVHHGQQDDKITSFNTPRFYDHLAAGMQYTPAQMDEFLRFFRVPGMFHCNSGPGAWVIGQGGGSSAAGIPFTREQNVLAALVAWVEGDEAPETIGGTRFVEDDPGLGEERRREHCRYPLRNKYVGGDASLAESWRCT
;
A
#
# COMPACT_ATOMS: atom_id res chain seq x y z
N MET A 1 3.88 57.50 -10.43
CA MET A 1 4.43 58.76 -10.93
C MET A 1 4.52 59.71 -9.75
N ASP A 2 5.72 60.09 -9.35
CA ASP A 2 6.09 61.47 -9.02
C ASP A 2 7.61 61.53 -8.79
N VAL A 3 8.27 62.35 -9.61
CA VAL A 3 9.71 62.64 -9.58
C VAL A 3 9.87 64.14 -9.40
N ALA A 4 10.57 64.57 -8.35
CA ALA A 4 11.39 65.80 -8.21
C ALA A 4 11.55 66.10 -6.70
N SER A 5 12.71 66.46 -6.14
CA SER A 5 14.02 66.81 -6.67
C SER A 5 14.99 67.03 -5.49
N GLY A 6 16.26 66.64 -5.64
CA GLY A 6 17.40 67.35 -5.04
C GLY A 6 18.20 66.63 -3.94
N ASP A 7 19.01 65.64 -4.31
CA ASP A 7 20.48 65.77 -4.17
C ASP A 7 21.18 64.78 -5.10
N ALA A 8 22.22 65.24 -5.81
CA ALA A 8 22.83 64.55 -6.94
C ALA A 8 24.28 64.18 -6.64
N SER A 9 24.50 62.97 -6.09
CA SER A 9 25.73 62.19 -6.31
C SER A 9 25.59 60.70 -5.91
N SER A 10 24.74 59.93 -6.60
CA SER A 10 25.01 58.51 -6.93
C SER A 10 23.90 57.98 -7.85
N THR A 11 24.23 57.72 -9.12
CA THR A 11 23.37 57.01 -10.08
C THR A 11 23.38 55.50 -9.83
N ASP A 12 23.05 55.08 -8.60
CA ASP A 12 22.99 53.67 -8.23
C ASP A 12 21.56 53.35 -7.79
N VAL A 13 20.74 52.88 -8.73
CA VAL A 13 19.36 52.46 -8.46
C VAL A 13 19.43 51.26 -7.52
N TYR A 14 18.84 51.39 -6.32
CA TYR A 14 18.79 50.30 -5.35
C TYR A 14 18.01 49.10 -5.90
N TYR A 15 18.19 47.91 -5.31
CA TYR A 15 17.51 46.67 -5.69
C TYR A 15 15.98 46.81 -5.79
N ASN A 16 15.37 46.13 -6.76
CA ASN A 16 13.93 45.99 -6.90
C ASN A 16 13.38 44.93 -5.93
N LEU A 17 12.99 45.37 -4.74
CA LEU A 17 12.45 44.52 -3.67
C LEU A 17 10.91 44.41 -3.69
N GLY A 18 10.26 44.78 -4.81
CA GLY A 18 8.81 44.74 -4.92
C GLY A 18 8.11 45.86 -4.14
N SER A 19 6.85 45.63 -3.76
CA SER A 19 5.96 46.65 -3.17
C SER A 19 5.58 46.40 -1.70
N PHE A 20 6.29 45.52 -1.01
CA PHE A 20 6.02 45.24 0.40
C PHE A 20 6.35 46.46 1.27
N HIS A 21 5.51 46.74 2.26
CA HIS A 21 5.63 47.90 3.13
C HIS A 21 5.03 47.58 4.51
N ARG A 22 5.79 47.83 5.57
CA ARG A 22 5.33 47.75 6.97
C ARG A 22 5.50 49.11 7.62
N GLN A 23 4.40 49.83 7.82
CA GLN A 23 4.43 51.11 8.51
C GLN A 23 4.96 50.96 9.94
N VAL A 24 5.99 51.72 10.29
CA VAL A 24 6.52 51.79 11.66
C VAL A 24 6.43 53.19 12.26
N THR A 25 6.56 53.29 13.58
CA THR A 25 6.62 54.58 14.30
C THR A 25 7.93 55.31 13.98
N THR A 26 7.88 56.13 12.95
CA THR A 26 8.90 57.12 12.59
C THR A 26 8.27 58.25 11.79
N ASN A 27 8.78 59.47 11.97
CA ASN A 27 8.42 60.62 11.12
C ASN A 27 9.41 60.81 9.95
N ASN A 28 10.50 60.02 9.91
CA ASN A 28 11.51 60.12 8.87
C ASN A 28 11.20 59.14 7.72
N LYS A 29 10.86 59.70 6.56
CA LYS A 29 10.56 58.91 5.34
C LYS A 29 11.70 57.98 4.93
N TRP A 30 12.96 58.39 5.12
CA TRP A 30 14.12 57.55 4.78
C TRP A 30 14.33 56.43 5.78
N ALA A 31 14.06 56.65 7.07
CA ALA A 31 14.08 55.59 8.08
C ALA A 31 13.04 54.50 7.74
N GLN A 32 11.82 54.90 7.36
CA GLN A 32 10.78 53.97 6.88
C GLN A 32 11.22 53.17 5.65
N VAL A 33 11.78 53.83 4.63
CA VAL A 33 12.28 53.16 3.42
C VAL A 33 13.37 52.14 3.73
N TRP A 34 14.33 52.48 4.59
CA TRP A 34 15.40 51.56 4.98
C TRP A 34 14.90 50.43 5.89
N PHE A 35 13.88 50.68 6.71
CA PHE A 35 13.21 49.64 7.49
C PHE A 35 12.50 48.63 6.57
N ASP A 36 11.70 49.10 5.60
CA ASP A 36 11.01 48.25 4.63
C ASP A 36 12.02 47.37 3.86
N ARG A 37 13.15 47.95 3.42
CA ARG A 37 14.24 47.20 2.78
C ARG A 37 14.84 46.16 3.73
N GLY A 38 15.07 46.52 4.98
CA GLY A 38 15.66 45.63 5.98
C GLY A 38 14.78 44.44 6.30
N ILE A 39 13.46 44.63 6.45
CA ILE A 39 12.53 43.52 6.74
C ILE A 39 12.36 42.61 5.52
N ILE A 40 12.34 43.14 4.29
CA ILE A 40 12.30 42.30 3.08
C ILE A 40 13.58 41.46 2.96
N TRP A 41 14.76 42.04 3.16
CA TRP A 41 16.01 41.29 3.15
C TRP A 41 16.11 40.26 4.28
N THR A 42 15.48 40.55 5.42
CA THR A 42 15.34 39.58 6.51
C THR A 42 14.48 38.40 6.09
N TYR A 43 13.32 38.64 5.46
CA TYR A 43 12.51 37.57 4.89
C TYR A 43 13.21 36.83 3.75
N ALA A 44 14.16 37.45 3.05
CA ALA A 44 14.97 36.81 2.02
C ALA A 44 16.23 36.11 2.56
N PHE A 45 16.39 35.99 3.88
CA PHE A 45 17.56 35.43 4.57
C PHE A 45 18.92 36.06 4.16
N ASN A 46 18.92 37.25 3.57
CA ASN A 46 20.13 38.06 3.41
C ASN A 46 20.34 38.94 4.65
N HIS A 47 20.68 38.28 5.75
CA HIS A 47 20.84 38.93 7.07
C HIS A 47 21.92 40.01 7.09
N GLY A 48 22.97 39.86 6.27
CA GLY A 48 24.04 40.85 6.13
C GLY A 48 23.54 42.18 5.57
N GLU A 49 22.81 42.15 4.45
CA GLU A 49 22.23 43.36 3.85
C GLU A 49 21.06 43.91 4.69
N ALA A 50 20.26 43.03 5.30
CA ALA A 50 19.21 43.43 6.23
C ALA A 50 19.76 44.24 7.42
N ALA A 51 20.83 43.76 8.07
CA ALA A 51 21.48 44.46 9.17
C ALA A 51 22.03 45.83 8.74
N GLN A 52 22.58 45.95 7.54
CA GLN A 52 23.02 47.24 7.00
C GLN A 52 21.84 48.18 6.73
N CYS A 53 20.72 47.67 6.23
CA CYS A 53 19.50 48.45 6.03
C CYS A 53 18.95 49.00 7.37
N PHE A 54 18.86 48.16 8.40
CA PHE A 54 18.42 48.62 9.72
C PHE A 54 19.40 49.62 10.33
N GLN A 55 20.71 49.45 10.15
CA GLN A 55 21.69 50.43 10.61
C GLN A 55 21.55 51.79 9.91
N LYS A 56 21.22 51.80 8.61
CA LYS A 56 20.90 53.03 7.86
C LYS A 56 19.60 53.66 8.36
N ALA A 57 18.58 52.86 8.67
CA ALA A 57 17.35 53.35 9.28
C ALA A 57 17.62 54.03 10.64
N ILE A 58 18.43 53.42 11.51
CA ILE A 58 18.89 54.01 12.79
C ILE A 58 19.65 55.32 12.56
N THR A 59 20.50 55.37 11.53
CA THR A 59 21.25 56.61 11.21
C THR A 59 20.32 57.76 10.82
N HIS A 60 19.23 57.47 10.10
CA HIS A 60 18.26 58.47 9.69
C HIS A 60 17.30 58.88 10.81
N ASP A 61 16.91 57.94 11.68
CA ASP A 61 16.08 58.20 12.86
C ASP A 61 16.57 57.35 14.05
N PRO A 62 17.44 57.91 14.91
CA PRO A 62 17.95 57.21 16.08
C PRO A 62 16.89 56.87 17.13
N SER A 63 15.67 57.45 17.02
CA SER A 63 14.54 57.17 17.90
C SER A 63 13.60 56.08 17.37
N CYS A 64 13.86 55.54 16.17
CA CYS A 64 13.06 54.48 15.58
C CYS A 64 13.32 53.13 16.27
N ALA A 65 12.47 52.80 17.25
CA ALA A 65 12.57 51.58 18.06
C ALA A 65 12.62 50.31 17.19
N MET A 66 11.78 50.24 16.15
CA MET A 66 11.69 49.07 15.28
C MET A 66 12.95 48.83 14.43
N ALA A 67 13.76 49.87 14.16
CA ALA A 67 15.02 49.67 13.45
C ALA A 67 16.05 48.91 14.31
N TYR A 68 16.09 49.16 15.63
CA TYR A 68 16.91 48.38 16.56
C TYR A 68 16.36 46.96 16.76
N TRP A 69 15.03 46.81 16.84
CA TRP A 69 14.37 45.50 16.86
C TRP A 69 14.75 44.66 15.62
N GLY A 70 14.65 45.25 14.42
CA GLY A 70 14.99 44.57 13.18
C GLY A 70 16.46 44.17 13.10
N LEU A 71 17.35 45.04 13.58
CA LEU A 71 18.78 44.73 13.70
C LEU A 71 19.03 43.55 14.65
N ALA A 72 18.35 43.50 15.80
CA ALA A 72 18.48 42.40 16.75
C ALA A 72 17.87 41.10 16.20
N TYR A 73 16.71 41.15 15.56
CA TYR A 73 16.04 39.99 14.98
C TYR A 73 16.88 39.36 13.86
N THR A 74 17.38 40.17 12.92
CA THR A 74 18.07 39.66 11.72
C THR A 74 19.46 39.09 11.99
N LEU A 75 20.14 39.55 13.05
CA LEU A 75 21.47 39.03 13.43
C LEU A 75 21.39 37.71 14.22
N GLY A 76 20.19 37.30 14.61
CA GLY A 76 19.94 36.10 15.40
C GLY A 76 20.07 34.78 14.67
N PRO A 77 19.74 33.68 15.37
CA PRO A 77 19.51 32.40 14.71
C PRO A 77 18.32 32.50 13.77
N ASN A 78 18.30 31.67 12.75
CA ASN A 78 17.14 31.47 11.87
C ASN A 78 17.03 29.98 11.51
N TYR A 79 16.00 29.63 10.75
CA TYR A 79 15.71 28.25 10.33
C TYR A 79 16.94 27.56 9.69
N ASN A 80 17.72 28.26 8.86
CA ASN A 80 18.89 27.72 8.16
C ASN A 80 20.20 27.87 8.96
N LYS A 81 20.23 28.72 9.98
CA LYS A 81 21.39 28.91 10.86
C LYS A 81 20.94 28.94 12.32
N PRO A 82 20.66 27.79 12.93
CA PRO A 82 20.35 27.70 14.35
C PRO A 82 21.59 27.98 15.22
N TRP A 83 21.40 28.16 16.53
CA TRP A 83 22.45 28.58 17.46
C TRP A 83 23.68 27.68 17.47
N GLN A 84 23.50 26.38 17.22
CA GLN A 84 24.55 25.37 17.19
C GLN A 84 25.57 25.61 16.07
N PHE A 85 25.22 26.41 15.05
CA PHE A 85 26.08 26.72 13.90
C PHE A 85 26.86 28.04 14.04
N PHE A 86 26.76 28.71 15.18
CA PHE A 86 27.59 29.87 15.49
C PHE A 86 28.88 29.41 16.19
N ASP A 87 30.03 29.71 15.59
CA ASP A 87 31.32 29.43 16.24
C ASP A 87 31.50 30.30 17.50
N GLU A 88 32.38 29.90 18.42
CA GLU A 88 32.55 30.56 19.72
C GLU A 88 32.75 32.10 19.62
N LYS A 89 33.54 32.56 18.64
CA LYS A 89 33.82 33.99 18.45
C LYS A 89 32.61 34.71 17.87
N GLU A 90 31.98 34.10 16.88
CA GLU A 90 30.76 34.63 16.25
C GLU A 90 29.62 34.71 17.27
N LEU A 91 29.36 33.63 17.99
CA LEU A 91 28.29 33.51 18.98
C LEU A 91 28.38 34.62 20.03
N LYS A 92 29.57 34.81 20.62
CA LYS A 92 29.79 35.85 21.64
C LYS A 92 29.51 37.25 21.08
N LYS A 93 30.00 37.55 19.88
CA LYS A 93 29.80 38.86 19.23
C LYS A 93 28.33 39.09 18.89
N THR A 94 27.65 38.06 18.38
CA THR A 94 26.24 38.11 18.01
C THR A 94 25.37 38.35 19.24
N VAL A 95 25.50 37.55 20.30
CA VAL A 95 24.72 37.69 21.54
C VAL A 95 24.91 39.07 22.17
N GLN A 96 26.14 39.57 22.27
CA GLN A 96 26.40 40.91 22.79
C GLN A 96 25.72 42.01 21.97
N ARG A 97 25.78 41.89 20.63
CA ARG A 97 25.23 42.90 19.72
C ARG A 97 23.70 42.87 19.69
N THR A 98 23.09 41.69 19.66
CA THR A 98 21.63 41.55 19.64
C THR A 98 21.01 41.94 20.96
N ASN A 99 21.60 41.53 22.10
CA ASN A 99 21.14 41.94 23.42
C ASN A 99 21.20 43.47 23.59
N ARG A 100 22.27 44.12 23.14
CA ARG A 100 22.37 45.59 23.15
C ARG A 100 21.29 46.25 22.29
N ALA A 101 21.11 45.76 21.06
CA ALA A 101 20.08 46.30 20.16
C ALA A 101 18.66 46.13 20.73
N VAL A 102 18.36 45.04 21.45
CA VAL A 102 17.10 44.90 22.20
C VAL A 102 16.97 45.96 23.30
N HIS A 103 18.03 46.18 24.10
CA HIS A 103 18.02 47.21 25.14
C HIS A 103 17.76 48.60 24.55
N ASP A 104 18.40 48.94 23.43
CA ASP A 104 18.21 50.22 22.74
C ASP A 104 16.79 50.33 22.16
N ALA A 105 16.23 49.26 21.59
CA ALA A 105 14.84 49.23 21.12
C ALA A 105 13.85 49.52 22.26
N ARG A 106 14.08 48.96 23.46
CA ARG A 106 13.24 49.17 24.64
C ARG A 106 13.25 50.60 25.16
N GLN A 107 14.36 51.32 25.03
CA GLN A 107 14.44 52.74 25.44
C GLN A 107 13.43 53.62 24.69
N TYR A 108 13.13 53.26 23.44
CA TYR A 108 12.22 54.00 22.57
C TYR A 108 10.83 53.35 22.42
N ALA A 109 10.57 52.22 23.10
CA ALA A 109 9.32 51.46 22.94
C ALA A 109 8.08 52.20 23.50
N SER A 110 8.26 53.12 24.46
CA SER A 110 7.15 53.88 25.06
C SER A 110 6.45 54.84 24.08
N THR A 111 7.11 55.18 22.97
CA THR A 111 6.57 56.04 21.90
C THR A 111 6.10 55.24 20.67
N ALA A 112 6.26 53.91 20.70
CA ALA A 112 5.93 53.01 19.60
C ALA A 112 4.43 52.61 19.60
N GLN A 113 3.94 52.08 18.48
CA GLN A 113 2.60 51.51 18.42
C GLN A 113 2.47 50.29 19.36
N PRO A 114 1.26 49.96 19.85
CA PRO A 114 1.07 48.84 20.77
C PRO A 114 1.61 47.49 20.26
N VAL A 115 1.53 47.23 18.95
CA VAL A 115 2.07 46.00 18.33
C VAL A 115 3.60 46.00 18.28
N GLU A 116 4.22 47.16 18.01
CA GLU A 116 5.68 47.32 17.99
C GLU A 116 6.28 47.13 19.39
N ALA A 117 5.67 47.75 20.40
CA ALA A 117 6.09 47.58 21.79
C ALA A 117 6.02 46.11 22.22
N ALA A 118 4.95 45.39 21.83
CA ALA A 118 4.81 43.97 22.14
C ALA A 118 5.86 43.09 21.44
N LEU A 119 6.21 43.38 20.18
CA LEU A 119 7.27 42.68 19.45
C LEU A 119 8.66 42.93 20.07
N ILE A 120 8.92 44.17 20.52
CA ILE A 120 10.16 44.53 21.24
C ILE A 120 10.25 43.79 22.58
N ASP A 121 9.15 43.75 23.34
CA ASP A 121 9.08 43.04 24.61
C ASP A 121 9.24 41.53 24.45
N ALA A 122 8.74 40.94 23.35
CA ALA A 122 8.96 39.52 23.08
C ALA A 122 10.42 39.22 22.72
N LEU A 123 11.09 40.10 21.95
CA LEU A 123 12.45 39.86 21.47
C LEU A 123 13.50 39.76 22.59
N GLN A 124 13.24 40.31 23.78
CA GLN A 124 14.13 40.16 24.94
C GLN A 124 14.31 38.70 25.38
N PHE A 125 13.32 37.84 25.12
CA PHE A 125 13.42 36.42 25.46
C PHE A 125 14.28 35.65 24.46
N ARG A 126 14.48 36.18 23.25
CA ARG A 126 15.44 35.61 22.26
C ARG A 126 16.89 35.92 22.65
N TYR A 127 17.12 37.01 23.40
CA TYR A 127 18.45 37.46 23.86
C TYR A 127 18.41 37.94 25.32
N PRO A 128 18.21 37.04 26.30
CA PRO A 128 17.96 37.43 27.69
C PRO A 128 19.16 38.05 28.40
N GLN A 129 20.38 37.79 27.92
CA GLN A 129 21.64 38.23 28.53
C GLN A 129 22.69 38.57 27.47
N ASP A 130 23.76 39.26 27.88
CA ASP A 130 24.83 39.76 27.01
C ASP A 130 26.02 38.79 26.88
N GLN A 131 25.97 37.64 27.53
CA GLN A 131 26.93 36.53 27.37
C GLN A 131 26.20 35.27 26.90
N PRO A 132 26.78 34.45 26.01
CA PRO A 132 26.18 33.17 25.62
C PRO A 132 26.11 32.21 26.81
N THR A 133 25.08 31.36 26.83
CA THR A 133 25.02 30.17 27.72
C THR A 133 25.76 28.99 27.08
N GLU A 134 25.91 27.89 27.83
CA GLU A 134 26.41 26.62 27.25
C GLU A 134 25.54 26.15 26.08
N ASP A 135 24.22 26.37 26.18
CA ASP A 135 23.25 26.12 25.10
C ASP A 135 22.27 27.29 24.96
N CYS A 136 22.47 28.10 23.91
CA CYS A 136 21.57 29.21 23.58
C CYS A 136 20.25 28.75 22.93
N SER A 137 20.15 27.51 22.46
CA SER A 137 18.91 26.99 21.85
C SER A 137 17.75 26.93 22.83
N SER A 138 18.05 26.79 24.12
CA SER A 138 17.08 26.89 25.22
C SER A 138 16.30 28.22 25.24
N TRP A 139 16.83 29.30 24.65
CA TRP A 139 16.16 30.60 24.57
C TRP A 139 15.02 30.62 23.54
N ASN A 140 15.03 29.71 22.56
CA ASN A 140 14.02 29.66 21.50
C ASN A 140 12.62 29.41 22.09
N GLN A 141 12.51 28.58 23.13
CA GLN A 141 11.25 28.31 23.83
C GLN A 141 10.68 29.59 24.45
N GLY A 142 11.50 30.34 25.19
CA GLY A 142 11.07 31.59 25.81
C GLY A 142 10.62 32.64 24.80
N TYR A 143 11.30 32.72 23.64
CA TYR A 143 10.88 33.61 22.55
C TYR A 143 9.59 33.15 21.88
N ALA A 144 9.42 31.85 21.63
CA ALA A 144 8.19 31.30 21.05
C ALA A 144 6.96 31.54 21.95
N ASP A 145 7.10 31.34 23.27
CA ASP A 145 6.02 31.59 24.24
C ASP A 145 5.68 33.07 24.34
N ALA A 146 6.69 33.95 24.28
CA ALA A 146 6.47 35.39 24.24
C ALA A 146 5.75 35.81 22.94
N MET A 147 6.17 35.28 21.79
CA MET A 147 5.53 35.55 20.50
C MET A 147 4.11 34.99 20.41
N GLN A 148 3.81 33.86 21.08
CA GLN A 148 2.43 33.35 21.20
C GLN A 148 1.52 34.40 21.84
N SER A 149 1.99 35.05 22.91
CA SER A 149 1.25 36.11 23.59
C SER A 149 1.04 37.33 22.68
N VAL A 150 2.03 37.67 21.84
CA VAL A 150 1.89 38.76 20.85
C VAL A 150 0.86 38.39 19.77
N TYR A 151 0.92 37.19 19.22
CA TYR A 151 -0.01 36.71 18.19
C TYR A 151 -1.45 36.65 18.69
N GLN A 152 -1.68 36.19 19.92
CA GLN A 152 -3.00 36.19 20.54
C GLN A 152 -3.58 37.61 20.70
N ARG A 153 -2.73 38.61 20.95
CA ARG A 153 -3.13 40.01 21.11
C ARG A 153 -3.34 40.72 19.77
N PHE A 154 -2.59 40.36 18.74
CA PHE A 154 -2.63 40.98 17.41
C PHE A 154 -2.82 39.92 16.30
N PRO A 155 -3.90 39.14 16.32
CA PRO A 155 -4.05 37.96 15.45
C PRO A 155 -4.35 38.32 13.98
N GLU A 156 -4.61 39.60 13.67
CA GLU A 156 -4.88 40.12 12.32
C GLU A 156 -3.65 40.81 11.69
N ASP A 157 -2.51 40.90 12.40
CA ASP A 157 -1.26 41.43 11.85
C ASP A 157 -0.47 40.30 11.18
N LEU A 158 -0.29 40.42 9.86
CA LEU A 158 0.37 39.39 9.04
C LEU A 158 1.86 39.21 9.34
N ASP A 159 2.56 40.29 9.70
CA ASP A 159 3.96 40.18 10.11
C ASP A 159 4.05 39.49 11.48
N VAL A 160 3.13 39.77 12.41
CA VAL A 160 3.08 39.07 13.70
C VAL A 160 2.84 37.57 13.48
N ALA A 161 1.94 37.20 12.57
CA ALA A 161 1.73 35.80 12.21
C ALA A 161 2.98 35.14 11.62
N ALA A 162 3.68 35.83 10.71
CA ALA A 162 4.94 35.34 10.13
C ALA A 162 6.03 35.18 11.20
N LEU A 163 6.21 36.17 12.07
CA LEU A 163 7.22 36.14 13.14
C LEU A 163 6.91 35.09 14.21
N TYR A 164 5.63 34.81 14.48
CA TYR A 164 5.24 33.74 15.39
C TYR A 164 5.49 32.36 14.77
N ALA A 165 5.14 32.18 13.48
CA ALA A 165 5.47 30.97 12.74
C ALA A 165 7.00 30.72 12.71
N ASP A 166 7.81 31.75 12.42
CA ASP A 166 9.28 31.67 12.50
C ASP A 166 9.73 31.20 13.89
N ALA A 167 9.22 31.84 14.96
CA ALA A 167 9.61 31.50 16.32
C ALA A 167 9.33 30.03 16.68
N LEU A 168 8.19 29.50 16.22
CA LEU A 168 7.81 28.09 16.41
C LEU A 168 8.67 27.14 15.57
N MET A 169 8.96 27.48 14.31
CA MET A 169 9.79 26.67 13.42
C MET A 169 11.24 26.57 13.93
N ASN A 170 11.75 27.61 14.58
CA ASN A 170 13.09 27.62 15.19
C ASN A 170 13.20 26.76 16.47
N LEU A 171 12.11 26.14 16.94
CA LEU A 171 12.18 25.14 18.02
C LEU A 171 12.80 23.82 17.53
N THR A 172 12.49 23.42 16.29
CA THR A 172 12.94 22.18 15.65
C THR A 172 13.33 22.45 14.20
N PRO A 173 14.37 23.27 13.95
CA PRO A 173 14.80 23.60 12.59
C PRO A 173 15.17 22.33 11.83
N TRP A 174 14.70 22.20 10.58
CA TRP A 174 14.86 20.99 9.74
C TRP A 174 14.25 19.70 10.30
N GLU A 175 13.44 19.82 11.35
CA GLU A 175 12.72 18.72 12.01
C GLU A 175 11.27 19.16 12.23
N LEU A 176 10.59 19.62 11.18
CA LEU A 176 9.17 20.00 11.24
C LEU A 176 8.24 18.80 10.99
N TRP A 177 8.65 17.87 10.14
CA TRP A 177 7.92 16.63 9.85
C TRP A 177 8.85 15.43 10.01
N ASP A 178 8.30 14.33 10.49
CA ASP A 178 8.93 13.02 10.37
C ASP A 178 8.62 12.46 8.98
N ILE A 179 9.64 12.40 8.12
CA ILE A 179 9.48 12.01 6.72
C ILE A 179 9.02 10.56 6.54
N ARG A 180 9.22 9.68 7.54
CA ARG A 180 8.84 8.26 7.45
C ARG A 180 7.41 8.02 7.88
N THR A 181 6.94 8.75 8.88
CA THR A 181 5.58 8.61 9.41
C THR A 181 4.58 9.61 8.82
N ASN A 182 5.08 10.68 8.17
CA ASN A 182 4.31 11.84 7.70
C ASN A 182 3.60 12.64 8.82
N GLU A 183 3.97 12.41 10.08
CA GLU A 183 3.47 13.14 11.24
C GLU A 183 4.44 14.27 11.65
N PRO A 184 4.03 15.25 12.47
CA PRO A 184 4.95 16.21 13.06
C PRO A 184 6.10 15.52 13.80
N ALA A 185 7.33 16.00 13.58
CA ALA A 185 8.48 15.43 14.27
C ALA A 185 8.36 15.63 15.80
N PRO A 186 8.99 14.76 16.63
CA PRO A 186 8.94 14.89 18.08
C PRO A 186 9.38 16.28 18.56
N GLY A 187 8.53 16.97 19.32
CA GLY A 187 8.79 18.32 19.84
C GLY A 187 8.43 19.46 18.89
N ALA A 188 8.13 19.17 17.62
CA ALA A 188 7.72 20.16 16.64
C ALA A 188 6.28 20.62 16.87
N ARG A 189 6.03 21.93 16.79
CA ARG A 189 4.68 22.53 16.87
C ARG A 189 4.04 22.69 15.49
N THR A 190 4.30 21.77 14.58
CA THR A 190 4.03 21.87 13.13
C THR A 190 2.56 22.13 12.80
N HIS A 191 1.63 21.43 13.45
CA HIS A 191 0.19 21.66 13.25
C HIS A 191 -0.24 23.08 13.66
N GLU A 192 0.39 23.65 14.69
CA GLU A 192 0.12 25.02 15.11
C GLU A 192 0.72 26.04 14.12
N VAL A 193 1.96 25.83 13.66
CA VAL A 193 2.56 26.66 12.60
C VAL A 193 1.65 26.66 11.37
N LYS A 194 1.19 25.47 10.96
CA LYS A 194 0.29 25.32 9.82
C LYS A 194 -1.01 26.08 10.02
N ALA A 195 -1.65 25.96 11.18
CA ALA A 195 -2.89 26.66 11.48
C ALA A 195 -2.73 28.19 11.46
N VAL A 196 -1.60 28.71 11.96
CA VAL A 196 -1.28 30.14 11.93
C VAL A 196 -1.11 30.62 10.49
N LEU A 197 -0.30 29.92 9.69
CA LEU A 197 -0.01 30.31 8.31
C LEU A 197 -1.23 30.15 7.39
N ASP A 198 -1.97 29.04 7.49
CA ASP A 198 -3.21 28.82 6.73
C ASP A 198 -4.19 29.98 6.96
N ARG A 199 -4.41 30.36 8.22
CA ARG A 199 -5.28 31.49 8.56
C ARG A 199 -4.74 32.79 7.97
N ALA A 200 -3.45 33.08 8.14
CA ALA A 200 -2.84 34.32 7.65
C ALA A 200 -2.92 34.45 6.12
N LEU A 201 -2.74 33.35 5.38
CA LEU A 201 -2.82 33.33 3.91
C LEU A 201 -4.23 33.66 3.39
N THR A 202 -5.29 33.36 4.15
CA THR A 202 -6.67 33.72 3.79
C THR A 202 -7.02 35.19 4.02
N GLN A 203 -6.23 35.91 4.82
CA GLN A 203 -6.46 37.32 5.12
C GLN A 203 -6.06 38.22 3.94
N LYS A 204 -6.62 39.42 3.90
CA LYS A 204 -6.34 40.40 2.84
C LYS A 204 -4.85 40.78 2.85
N GLY A 205 -4.14 40.42 1.79
CA GLY A 205 -2.71 40.68 1.64
C GLY A 205 -1.81 39.52 2.03
N GLY A 206 -2.34 38.43 2.61
CA GLY A 206 -1.57 37.24 2.99
C GLY A 206 -0.81 36.64 1.81
N LEU A 207 -1.49 36.44 0.67
CA LEU A 207 -0.89 35.95 -0.59
C LEU A 207 0.06 36.96 -1.27
N ARG A 208 0.36 38.10 -0.66
CA ARG A 208 1.36 39.07 -1.13
C ARG A 208 2.42 39.38 -0.07
N HIS A 209 2.43 38.64 1.04
CA HIS A 209 3.35 38.83 2.15
C HIS A 209 4.55 37.89 1.99
N PRO A 210 5.76 38.41 1.67
CA PRO A 210 6.91 37.57 1.34
C PRO A 210 7.31 36.62 2.49
N GLY A 211 7.25 37.07 3.75
CA GLY A 211 7.56 36.22 4.89
C GLY A 211 6.58 35.06 5.12
N LEU A 212 5.28 35.23 4.82
CA LEU A 212 4.28 34.17 5.03
C LEU A 212 4.43 33.11 3.95
N LEU A 213 4.57 33.54 2.70
CA LEU A 213 4.78 32.65 1.56
C LEU A 213 6.07 31.85 1.71
N HIS A 214 7.15 32.51 2.12
CA HIS A 214 8.45 31.87 2.38
C HIS A 214 8.34 30.79 3.47
N LEU A 215 7.85 31.13 4.66
CA LEU A 215 7.76 30.18 5.77
C LEU A 215 6.79 29.03 5.49
N TYR A 216 5.74 29.26 4.69
CA TYR A 216 4.81 28.20 4.30
C TYR A 216 5.45 27.18 3.36
N ILE A 217 6.38 27.59 2.50
CA ILE A 217 7.16 26.68 1.66
C ILE A 217 8.02 25.79 2.56
N HIS A 218 8.82 26.38 3.45
CA HIS A 218 9.66 25.63 4.39
C HIS A 218 8.87 24.69 5.29
N LEU A 219 7.68 25.10 5.74
CA LEU A 219 6.80 24.22 6.50
C LEU A 219 6.38 22.99 5.70
N MET A 220 6.16 23.11 4.39
CA MET A 220 5.49 22.08 3.59
C MET A 220 6.46 21.19 2.80
N GLU A 221 7.71 21.58 2.60
CA GLU A 221 8.72 20.82 1.83
C GLU A 221 9.01 19.43 2.40
N MET A 222 9.03 19.27 3.74
CA MET A 222 9.21 17.98 4.40
C MET A 222 7.92 17.15 4.54
N SER A 223 6.76 17.71 4.20
CA SER A 223 5.46 17.08 4.49
C SER A 223 5.17 15.90 3.56
N GLY A 224 4.22 15.05 3.95
CA GLY A 224 3.70 13.99 3.07
C GLY A 224 2.87 14.50 1.87
N THR A 225 2.58 15.81 1.79
CA THR A 225 1.79 16.42 0.71
C THR A 225 2.34 17.80 0.28
N PRO A 226 3.58 17.87 -0.24
CA PRO A 226 4.20 19.14 -0.65
C PRO A 226 3.42 19.85 -1.76
N GLU A 227 2.70 19.11 -2.60
CA GLU A 227 1.90 19.65 -3.72
C GLU A 227 0.80 20.62 -3.27
N LYS A 228 0.32 20.51 -2.03
CA LYS A 228 -0.69 21.45 -1.47
C LYS A 228 -0.16 22.89 -1.35
N ALA A 229 1.15 23.08 -1.35
CA ALA A 229 1.79 24.39 -1.22
C ALA A 229 2.17 25.04 -2.56
N LEU A 230 2.00 24.35 -3.70
CA LEU A 230 2.41 24.87 -5.02
C LEU A 230 1.72 26.19 -5.38
N VAL A 231 0.42 26.32 -5.10
CA VAL A 231 -0.33 27.56 -5.38
C VAL A 231 0.20 28.72 -4.52
N VAL A 232 0.55 28.44 -3.26
CA VAL A 232 1.14 29.45 -2.36
C VAL A 232 2.52 29.87 -2.86
N ALA A 233 3.36 28.91 -3.26
CA ALA A 233 4.67 29.17 -3.85
C ALA A 233 4.59 30.00 -5.14
N ASP A 234 3.56 29.81 -5.95
CA ASP A 234 3.35 30.58 -7.17
C ASP A 234 3.12 32.07 -6.92
N HIS A 235 2.55 32.42 -5.78
CA HIS A 235 2.39 33.83 -5.37
C HIS A 235 3.71 34.50 -4.97
N LEU A 236 4.75 33.73 -4.62
CA LEU A 236 6.06 34.28 -4.26
C LEU A 236 6.91 34.63 -5.49
N ARG A 237 6.71 33.91 -6.60
CA ARG A 237 7.48 34.10 -7.85
C ARG A 237 7.33 35.54 -8.36
N GLY A 238 8.46 36.20 -8.56
CA GLY A 238 8.48 37.60 -9.04
C GLY A 238 7.97 38.64 -8.03
N LEU A 239 7.58 38.26 -6.81
CA LEU A 239 7.08 39.20 -5.80
C LEU A 239 8.17 40.15 -5.30
N VAL A 240 9.39 39.61 -5.11
CA VAL A 240 10.61 40.35 -4.71
C VAL A 240 11.71 40.07 -5.73
N PRO A 241 11.71 40.75 -6.90
CA PRO A 241 12.53 40.39 -8.07
C PRO A 241 14.03 40.26 -7.84
N ASP A 242 14.61 41.15 -7.02
CA ASP A 242 16.06 41.22 -6.80
C ASP A 242 16.51 40.52 -5.50
N ALA A 243 15.66 39.68 -4.89
CA ALA A 243 16.05 38.80 -3.79
C ALA A 243 16.16 37.35 -4.30
N GLY A 244 17.38 36.89 -4.60
CA GLY A 244 17.63 35.57 -5.21
C GLY A 244 16.97 34.44 -4.42
N HIS A 245 17.26 34.36 -3.13
CA HIS A 245 16.66 33.36 -2.25
C HIS A 245 15.12 33.30 -2.31
N LEU A 246 14.39 34.42 -2.36
CA LEU A 246 12.92 34.39 -2.47
C LEU A 246 12.43 33.95 -3.86
N GLN A 247 13.19 34.21 -4.93
CA GLN A 247 12.90 33.65 -6.26
C GLN A 247 13.16 32.15 -6.31
N HIS A 248 14.16 31.71 -5.55
CA HIS A 248 14.58 30.33 -5.41
C HIS A 248 13.58 29.47 -4.62
N MET A 249 13.05 29.98 -3.50
CA MET A 249 12.24 29.20 -2.54
C MET A 249 11.15 28.30 -3.16
N PRO A 250 10.32 28.76 -4.12
CA PRO A 250 9.32 27.90 -4.74
C PRO A 250 9.87 26.59 -5.34
N THR A 251 11.17 26.54 -5.64
CA THR A 251 11.81 25.38 -6.27
C THR A 251 12.03 24.19 -5.33
N HIS A 252 12.01 24.42 -4.01
CA HIS A 252 11.96 23.36 -2.99
C HIS A 252 10.77 22.42 -3.24
N LEU A 253 9.60 22.99 -3.55
CA LEU A 253 8.41 22.21 -3.88
C LEU A 253 8.42 21.68 -5.31
N ASP A 254 8.95 22.46 -6.27
CA ASP A 254 8.98 22.07 -7.68
C ASP A 254 9.74 20.74 -7.87
N ILE A 255 10.91 20.58 -7.25
CA ILE A 255 11.69 19.35 -7.41
C ILE A 255 11.02 18.14 -6.75
N LEU A 256 10.40 18.31 -5.58
CA LEU A 256 9.65 17.25 -4.88
C LEU A 256 8.41 16.82 -5.66
N CYS A 257 7.80 17.74 -6.42
CA CYS A 257 6.65 17.46 -7.28
C CYS A 257 7.04 17.07 -8.71
N GLY A 258 8.34 16.98 -9.02
CA GLY A 258 8.83 16.59 -10.34
C GLY A 258 8.69 17.65 -11.44
N ASP A 259 8.50 18.94 -11.11
CA ASP A 259 8.51 20.05 -12.07
C ASP A 259 9.91 20.69 -12.19
N TYR A 260 10.85 19.88 -12.68
CA TYR A 260 12.25 20.29 -12.87
C TYR A 260 12.39 21.49 -13.82
N ARG A 261 11.46 21.67 -14.76
CA ARG A 261 11.48 22.81 -15.70
C ARG A 261 11.24 24.13 -14.97
N ARG A 262 10.27 24.20 -14.05
CA ARG A 262 10.02 25.40 -13.22
C ARG A 262 11.14 25.65 -12.23
N ALA A 263 11.73 24.58 -11.69
CA ALA A 263 12.91 24.68 -10.84
C ALA A 263 14.08 25.35 -11.59
N ILE A 264 14.40 24.92 -12.82
CA ILE A 264 15.44 25.55 -13.65
C ILE A 264 15.14 27.02 -13.91
N ALA A 265 13.90 27.35 -14.30
CA ALA A 265 13.52 28.72 -14.64
C ALA A 265 13.68 29.66 -13.45
N SER A 266 13.16 29.29 -12.28
CA SER A 266 13.15 30.17 -11.12
C SER A 266 14.52 30.31 -10.48
N ASN A 267 15.34 29.24 -10.50
CA ASN A 267 16.75 29.34 -10.12
C ASN A 267 17.57 30.19 -11.10
N SER A 268 17.26 30.16 -12.39
CA SER A 268 17.89 31.07 -13.35
C SER A 268 17.55 32.53 -13.04
N ASP A 269 16.32 32.79 -12.58
CA ASP A 269 15.90 34.12 -12.15
C ASP A 269 16.56 34.54 -10.83
N ALA A 270 16.71 33.60 -9.89
CA ALA A 270 17.39 33.79 -8.62
C ALA A 270 18.88 34.10 -8.81
N ILE A 271 19.59 33.31 -9.62
CA ILE A 271 20.99 33.55 -10.01
C ILE A 271 21.14 34.95 -10.62
N ARG A 272 20.26 35.36 -11.55
CA ARG A 272 20.30 36.71 -12.14
C ARG A 272 20.10 37.82 -11.10
N ALA A 273 19.29 37.59 -10.07
CA ALA A 273 19.12 38.54 -8.97
C ALA A 273 20.39 38.61 -8.11
N ASP A 274 20.98 37.46 -7.80
CA ASP A 274 22.17 37.36 -6.98
C ASP A 274 23.44 37.88 -7.64
N GLU A 275 23.55 37.82 -8.97
CA GLU A 275 24.63 38.48 -9.70
C GLU A 275 24.62 40.00 -9.53
N LYS A 276 23.45 40.62 -9.36
CA LYS A 276 23.36 42.05 -9.01
C LYS A 276 23.88 42.31 -7.60
N PHE A 277 23.58 41.41 -6.66
CA PHE A 277 24.09 41.52 -5.30
C PHE A 277 25.61 41.31 -5.26
N LEU A 278 26.12 40.27 -5.94
CA LEU A 278 27.54 39.98 -6.06
C LEU A 278 28.31 41.18 -6.62
N ALA A 279 27.80 41.81 -7.69
CA ALA A 279 28.45 42.96 -8.31
C ALA A 279 28.65 44.14 -7.34
N ARG A 280 27.82 44.24 -6.29
CA ARG A 280 27.88 45.32 -5.29
C ARG A 280 28.61 44.91 -4.02
N ALA A 281 28.34 43.72 -3.49
CA ALA A 281 28.81 43.27 -2.18
C ALA A 281 30.10 42.43 -2.24
N GLY A 282 30.46 41.93 -3.43
CA GLY A 282 31.57 40.99 -3.63
C GLY A 282 31.24 39.55 -3.20
N PRO A 283 32.14 38.60 -3.47
CA PRO A 283 31.90 37.17 -3.22
C PRO A 283 32.22 36.71 -1.79
N VAL A 284 33.01 37.49 -1.03
CA VAL A 284 33.52 37.06 0.28
C VAL A 284 32.54 37.44 1.39
N ASN A 285 31.43 36.70 1.46
CA ASN A 285 30.43 36.86 2.52
C ASN A 285 29.62 35.57 2.70
N PHE A 286 28.89 35.47 3.81
CA PHE A 286 28.06 34.31 4.14
C PHE A 286 26.92 34.08 3.14
N TYR A 287 26.41 35.13 2.47
CA TYR A 287 25.32 35.00 1.49
C TYR A 287 25.72 34.18 0.26
N THR A 288 27.02 34.01 0.00
CA THR A 288 27.52 33.08 -1.03
C THR A 288 27.05 31.64 -0.81
N LEU A 289 26.72 31.22 0.43
CA LEU A 289 26.08 29.93 0.71
C LEU A 289 24.71 29.82 0.04
N TYR A 290 23.85 30.84 0.19
CA TYR A 290 22.53 30.88 -0.45
C TYR A 290 22.66 30.93 -1.97
N ARG A 291 23.59 31.72 -2.49
CA ARG A 291 23.89 31.74 -3.94
C ARG A 291 24.28 30.36 -4.46
N SER A 292 25.10 29.64 -3.69
CA SER A 292 25.55 28.28 -4.04
C SER A 292 24.38 27.28 -4.06
N HIS A 293 23.37 27.47 -3.20
CA HIS A 293 22.14 26.70 -3.18
C HIS A 293 21.33 26.85 -4.47
N ASP A 294 21.17 28.09 -4.96
CA ASP A 294 20.43 28.38 -6.18
C ASP A 294 21.08 27.67 -7.40
N TYR A 295 22.41 27.69 -7.47
CA TYR A 295 23.16 26.90 -8.46
C TYR A 295 22.94 25.40 -8.27
N HIS A 296 23.00 24.88 -7.03
CA HIS A 296 22.82 23.47 -6.70
C HIS A 296 21.47 22.94 -7.22
N PHE A 297 20.37 23.66 -6.94
CA PHE A 297 19.05 23.32 -7.45
C PHE A 297 18.94 23.32 -8.97
N ARG A 298 19.54 24.31 -9.64
CA ARG A 298 19.53 24.38 -11.10
C ARG A 298 20.33 23.21 -11.71
N ILE A 299 21.45 22.82 -11.11
CA ILE A 299 22.23 21.64 -11.52
C ILE A 299 21.37 20.38 -11.37
N TYR A 300 20.77 20.17 -10.20
CA TYR A 300 19.93 19.01 -9.90
C TYR A 300 18.76 18.88 -10.89
N ALA A 301 17.98 19.95 -11.05
CA ALA A 301 16.84 19.96 -11.95
C ALA A 301 17.25 19.76 -13.42
N ALA A 302 18.41 20.29 -13.84
CA ALA A 302 18.95 20.06 -15.18
C ALA A 302 19.39 18.60 -15.39
N MET A 303 19.97 17.95 -14.39
CA MET A 303 20.31 16.52 -14.43
C MET A 303 19.07 15.63 -14.61
N PHE A 304 17.98 15.93 -13.90
CA PHE A 304 16.72 15.19 -14.00
C PHE A 304 15.94 15.50 -15.27
N SER A 305 16.12 16.70 -15.84
CA SER A 305 15.57 17.09 -17.15
C SER A 305 16.40 16.60 -18.34
N GLY A 306 17.55 15.95 -18.12
CA GLY A 306 18.44 15.49 -19.19
C GLY A 306 19.20 16.61 -19.92
N LEU A 307 19.34 17.80 -19.32
CA LEU A 307 19.94 18.99 -19.92
C LEU A 307 21.41 19.16 -19.51
N SER A 308 22.28 18.33 -20.08
CA SER A 308 23.71 18.25 -19.69
C SER A 308 24.47 19.55 -19.82
N ALA A 309 24.26 20.32 -20.88
CA ALA A 309 24.92 21.60 -21.10
C ALA A 309 24.60 22.59 -19.97
N ILE A 310 23.31 22.73 -19.61
CA ILE A 310 22.88 23.62 -18.53
C ILE A 310 23.48 23.17 -17.19
N ALA A 311 23.48 21.86 -16.89
CA ALA A 311 24.04 21.34 -15.64
C ALA A 311 25.55 21.63 -15.53
N LEU A 312 26.32 21.46 -16.61
CA LEU A 312 27.76 21.69 -16.62
C LEU A 312 28.13 23.17 -16.59
N ASP A 313 27.42 24.01 -17.35
CA ASP A 313 27.59 25.46 -17.33
C ASP A 313 27.31 26.00 -15.93
N THR A 314 26.21 25.56 -15.31
CA THR A 314 25.83 25.95 -13.95
C THR A 314 26.84 25.44 -12.91
N ALA A 315 27.39 24.23 -13.07
CA ALA A 315 28.46 23.74 -12.18
C ALA A 315 29.75 24.57 -12.31
N ALA A 316 30.08 25.06 -13.51
CA ALA A 316 31.20 25.97 -13.71
C ALA A 316 30.93 27.36 -13.09
N GLU A 317 29.71 27.87 -13.19
CA GLU A 317 29.29 29.11 -12.51
C GLU A 317 29.39 28.98 -10.98
N LEU A 318 28.91 27.86 -10.42
CA LEU A 318 29.01 27.55 -8.99
C LEU A 318 30.46 27.56 -8.50
N GLU A 319 31.35 26.82 -9.18
CA GLU A 319 32.77 26.77 -8.80
C GLU A 319 33.45 28.15 -8.86
N GLN A 320 33.10 28.97 -9.86
CA GLN A 320 33.62 30.34 -9.96
C GLN A 320 33.08 31.25 -8.86
N SER A 321 31.87 30.98 -8.35
CA SER A 321 31.22 31.77 -7.32
C SER A 321 31.84 31.61 -5.92
N ILE A 322 32.63 30.54 -5.71
CA ILE A 322 33.29 30.21 -4.44
C ILE A 322 34.82 30.39 -4.59
N PRO A 323 35.35 31.60 -4.34
CA PRO A 323 36.80 31.82 -4.41
C PRO A 323 37.53 31.15 -3.24
N GLU A 324 38.78 30.74 -3.47
CA GLU A 324 39.64 30.15 -2.43
C GLU A 324 39.80 31.05 -1.19
N GLU A 325 39.87 32.38 -1.39
CA GLU A 325 39.90 33.36 -0.30
C GLU A 325 38.74 33.20 0.68
N LEU A 326 37.54 32.89 0.16
CA LEU A 326 36.37 32.66 0.99
C LEU A 326 36.50 31.37 1.79
N LEU A 327 36.98 30.28 1.17
CA LEU A 327 37.19 29.00 1.86
C LEU A 327 38.22 29.11 3.00
N ARG A 328 39.21 30.00 2.86
CA ARG A 328 40.23 30.23 3.89
C ARG A 328 39.76 31.07 5.09
N VAL A 329 38.51 31.53 5.10
CA VAL A 329 37.93 32.23 6.28
C VAL A 329 37.68 31.22 7.40
N GLU A 330 38.33 31.44 8.55
CA GLU A 330 38.25 30.53 9.72
C GLU A 330 37.08 30.81 10.67
N SER A 331 36.47 32.01 10.64
CA SER A 331 35.34 32.37 11.51
C SER A 331 34.38 33.35 10.79
N PRO A 332 33.16 32.90 10.44
CA PRO A 332 32.72 31.50 10.49
C PRO A 332 33.58 30.62 9.57
N PRO A 333 33.76 29.31 9.87
CA PRO A 333 34.66 28.43 9.12
C PRO A 333 34.08 28.09 7.74
N MET A 334 34.29 28.96 6.76
CA MET A 334 33.54 28.91 5.49
C MET A 334 33.79 27.65 4.66
N ALA A 335 34.98 27.04 4.75
CA ALA A 335 35.23 25.77 4.09
C ALA A 335 34.37 24.62 4.62
N ASP A 336 33.95 24.67 5.89
CA ASP A 336 33.04 23.67 6.45
C ASP A 336 31.65 23.70 5.78
N TRP A 337 31.24 24.85 5.24
CA TRP A 337 29.91 25.06 4.66
C TRP A 337 29.89 25.02 3.13
N LEU A 338 30.99 25.38 2.48
CA LEU A 338 31.01 25.64 1.03
C LEU A 338 31.80 24.62 0.21
N GLU A 339 32.78 23.94 0.80
CA GLU A 339 33.67 23.05 0.03
C GLU A 339 32.89 21.89 -0.63
N GLY A 340 31.86 21.38 0.03
CA GLY A 340 31.01 20.29 -0.47
C GLY A 340 30.33 20.61 -1.81
N PHE A 341 29.98 21.88 -2.07
CA PHE A 341 29.37 22.30 -3.34
C PHE A 341 30.31 22.17 -4.55
N LEU A 342 31.62 22.16 -4.33
CA LEU A 342 32.58 22.03 -5.43
C LEU A 342 32.64 20.61 -6.01
N THR A 343 31.87 19.68 -5.45
CA THR A 343 31.78 18.30 -5.92
C THR A 343 30.74 18.08 -7.02
N MET A 344 29.84 19.04 -7.25
CA MET A 344 28.66 18.85 -8.11
C MET A 344 28.99 18.45 -9.54
N ARG A 345 30.11 18.96 -10.11
CA ARG A 345 30.55 18.56 -11.45
C ARG A 345 30.77 17.06 -11.59
N VAL A 346 31.28 16.38 -10.56
CA VAL A 346 31.53 14.93 -10.60
C VAL A 346 30.22 14.17 -10.79
N HIS A 347 29.17 14.52 -10.04
CA HIS A 347 27.84 13.93 -10.19
C HIS A 347 27.25 14.17 -11.58
N VAL A 348 27.39 15.38 -12.13
CA VAL A 348 26.91 15.71 -13.48
C VAL A 348 27.63 14.84 -14.53
N LEU A 349 28.95 14.71 -14.44
CA LEU A 349 29.73 13.91 -15.39
C LEU A 349 29.36 12.42 -15.31
N ILE A 350 29.15 11.88 -14.10
CA ILE A 350 28.70 10.48 -13.92
C ILE A 350 27.31 10.29 -14.51
N ARG A 351 26.35 11.17 -14.19
CA ARG A 351 24.96 11.08 -14.65
C ARG A 351 24.84 11.01 -16.16
N PHE A 352 25.68 11.76 -16.87
CA PHE A 352 25.67 11.81 -18.33
C PHE A 352 26.74 10.90 -18.99
N GLY A 353 27.42 10.05 -18.21
CA GLY A 353 28.42 9.12 -18.71
C GLY A 353 29.60 9.78 -19.42
N ARG A 354 29.98 11.00 -19.02
CA ARG A 354 31.10 11.77 -19.62
C ARG A 354 32.43 11.31 -19.01
N TRP A 355 32.73 10.03 -19.20
CA TRP A 355 33.84 9.33 -18.52
C TRP A 355 35.20 9.95 -18.80
N GLN A 356 35.50 10.27 -20.06
CA GLN A 356 36.81 10.83 -20.42
C GLN A 356 37.04 12.18 -19.73
N GLU A 357 36.05 13.05 -19.73
CA GLU A 357 36.17 14.37 -19.07
C GLU A 357 36.30 14.25 -17.57
N LEU A 358 35.65 13.26 -16.95
CA LEU A 358 35.82 12.95 -15.53
C LEU A 358 37.25 12.47 -15.22
N LEU A 359 37.84 11.67 -16.11
CA LEU A 359 39.23 11.23 -16.00
C LEU A 359 40.23 12.37 -16.22
N ASP A 360 39.90 13.32 -17.09
CA ASP A 360 40.74 14.48 -17.42
C ASP A 360 40.70 15.58 -16.34
N LEU A 361 39.78 15.52 -15.36
CA LEU A 361 39.75 16.51 -14.28
C LEU A 361 41.06 16.53 -13.49
N GLU A 362 41.67 17.71 -13.34
CA GLU A 362 42.87 17.91 -12.53
C GLU A 362 42.52 17.99 -11.05
N LEU A 363 43.24 17.24 -10.20
CA LEU A 363 43.04 17.30 -8.75
C LEU A 363 43.46 18.68 -8.21
N PRO A 364 42.77 19.20 -7.17
CA PRO A 364 43.17 20.44 -6.51
C PRO A 364 44.61 20.37 -5.98
N ARG A 365 45.34 21.50 -6.03
CA ARG A 365 46.71 21.58 -5.52
C ARG A 365 46.80 21.48 -3.99
N ASP A 366 45.80 22.04 -3.30
CA ASP A 366 45.69 22.04 -1.84
C ASP A 366 44.66 20.99 -1.41
N ALA A 367 45.09 19.73 -1.29
CA ALA A 367 44.21 18.61 -0.92
C ALA A 367 43.76 18.63 0.55
N GLU A 368 44.31 19.52 1.39
CA GLU A 368 43.85 19.74 2.76
C GLU A 368 42.66 20.70 2.76
N LEU A 369 42.73 21.79 2.00
CA LEU A 369 41.60 22.71 1.83
C LEU A 369 40.44 22.08 1.05
N TYR A 370 40.76 21.36 -0.04
CA TYR A 370 39.81 20.73 -0.95
C TYR A 370 39.69 19.21 -0.71
N CYS A 371 39.64 18.80 0.56
CA CYS A 371 39.62 17.40 0.99
C CYS A 371 38.42 16.59 0.47
N VAL A 372 37.20 17.15 0.53
CA VAL A 372 35.95 16.55 0.03
C VAL A 372 35.98 16.47 -1.49
N THR A 373 36.38 17.56 -2.16
CA THR A 373 36.50 17.58 -3.62
C THR A 373 37.49 16.54 -4.12
N THR A 374 38.65 16.43 -3.48
CA THR A 374 39.67 15.43 -3.81
C THR A 374 39.13 14.00 -3.66
N ALA A 375 38.44 13.71 -2.56
CA ALA A 375 37.81 12.40 -2.35
C ALA A 375 36.77 12.11 -3.43
N MET A 376 35.82 13.03 -3.68
CA MET A 376 34.78 12.83 -4.69
C MET A 376 35.36 12.63 -6.11
N MET A 377 36.44 13.33 -6.45
CA MET A 377 37.12 13.14 -7.75
C MET A 377 37.74 11.75 -7.88
N HIS A 378 38.37 11.21 -6.83
CA HIS A 378 38.86 9.83 -6.84
C HIS A 378 37.72 8.82 -6.99
N TYR A 379 36.60 9.04 -6.28
CA TYR A 379 35.38 8.26 -6.46
C TYR A 379 34.92 8.26 -7.92
N GLY A 380 34.72 9.45 -8.50
CA GLY A 380 34.22 9.59 -9.87
C GLY A 380 35.15 8.97 -10.91
N LYS A 381 36.47 9.17 -10.77
CA LYS A 381 37.47 8.52 -11.63
C LYS A 381 37.44 6.99 -11.48
N GLY A 382 37.25 6.47 -10.26
CA GLY A 382 37.08 5.05 -9.99
C GLY A 382 35.86 4.46 -10.71
N VAL A 383 34.70 5.12 -10.60
CA VAL A 383 33.48 4.72 -11.30
C VAL A 383 33.66 4.77 -12.82
N ALA A 384 34.27 5.83 -13.36
CA ALA A 384 34.54 5.96 -14.79
C ALA A 384 35.43 4.83 -15.33
N LEU A 385 36.50 4.47 -14.60
CA LEU A 385 37.39 3.37 -14.97
C LEU A 385 36.69 2.01 -14.87
N ALA A 386 35.87 1.81 -13.83
CA ALA A 386 35.08 0.58 -13.69
C ALA A 386 34.08 0.43 -14.86
N ALA A 387 33.31 1.49 -15.15
CA ALA A 387 32.34 1.51 -16.24
C ALA A 387 32.96 1.32 -17.63
N THR A 388 34.23 1.71 -17.81
CA THR A 388 34.98 1.52 -19.07
C THR A 388 35.78 0.22 -19.12
N GLY A 389 35.70 -0.63 -18.08
CA GLY A 389 36.33 -1.95 -18.02
C GLY A 389 37.78 -1.97 -17.53
N GLU A 390 38.33 -0.84 -17.08
CA GLU A 390 39.69 -0.71 -16.57
C GLU A 390 39.78 -1.01 -15.05
N VAL A 391 39.40 -2.24 -14.67
CA VAL A 391 39.18 -2.65 -13.27
C VAL A 391 40.40 -2.44 -12.36
N ASP A 392 41.62 -2.69 -12.84
CA ASP A 392 42.83 -2.54 -12.01
C ASP A 392 43.09 -1.07 -11.65
N ARG A 393 42.97 -0.17 -12.64
CA ARG A 393 43.12 1.28 -12.44
C ARG A 393 41.96 1.83 -11.61
N ALA A 394 40.76 1.30 -11.76
CA ALA A 394 39.62 1.64 -10.92
C ALA A 394 39.87 1.26 -9.45
N ASN A 395 40.49 0.10 -9.21
CA ASN A 395 40.90 -0.33 -7.86
C ASN A 395 42.01 0.54 -7.27
N GLU A 396 42.94 1.06 -8.09
CA GLU A 396 43.90 2.07 -7.64
C GLU A 396 43.20 3.37 -7.20
N GLN A 397 42.21 3.86 -7.98
CA GLN A 397 41.42 5.02 -7.59
C GLN A 397 40.61 4.78 -6.32
N ARG A 398 40.06 3.58 -6.10
CA ARG A 398 39.42 3.22 -4.83
C ARG A 398 40.38 3.35 -3.64
N ASN A 399 41.61 2.84 -3.77
CA ASN A 399 42.59 2.96 -2.68
C ASN A 399 43.00 4.42 -2.43
N LEU A 400 43.02 5.26 -3.46
CA LEU A 400 43.29 6.71 -3.33
C LEU A 400 42.09 7.44 -2.70
N PHE A 401 40.87 7.04 -3.05
CA PHE A 401 39.64 7.50 -2.41
C PHE A 401 39.67 7.21 -0.90
N ASP A 402 40.00 5.98 -0.50
CA ASP A 402 40.08 5.59 0.92
C ASP A 402 41.12 6.40 1.71
N GLN A 403 42.20 6.82 1.04
CA GLN A 403 43.22 7.69 1.62
C GLN A 403 42.75 9.14 1.73
N ALA A 404 42.07 9.65 0.70
CA ALA A 404 41.52 11.00 0.69
C ALA A 404 40.39 11.16 1.73
N LEU A 405 39.52 10.15 1.86
CA LEU A 405 38.42 10.13 2.81
C LEU A 405 38.88 10.33 4.26
N LYS A 406 40.04 9.76 4.64
CA LYS A 406 40.62 9.93 5.99
C LYS A 406 41.04 11.36 6.32
N ARG A 407 41.18 12.23 5.32
CA ARG A 407 41.52 13.65 5.51
C ARG A 407 40.28 14.53 5.71
N VAL A 408 39.08 14.04 5.40
CA VAL A 408 37.85 14.81 5.49
C VAL A 408 37.42 14.93 6.96
N PRO A 409 37.39 16.14 7.54
CA PRO A 409 36.95 16.30 8.92
C PRO A 409 35.43 16.18 9.02
N ALA A 410 34.93 15.72 10.18
CA ALA A 410 33.50 15.60 10.45
C ALA A 410 32.77 16.96 10.50
N SER A 411 33.51 18.07 10.52
CA SER A 411 32.97 19.43 10.42
C SER A 411 32.54 19.82 9.01
N ARG A 412 32.97 19.10 7.96
CA ARG A 412 32.53 19.39 6.59
C ARG A 412 31.08 18.99 6.42
N MET A 413 30.28 19.97 6.02
CA MET A 413 28.85 19.86 5.79
C MET A 413 28.52 20.23 4.35
N LEU A 414 27.46 19.60 3.84
CA LEU A 414 26.67 20.09 2.73
C LEU A 414 25.25 20.22 3.29
N PHE A 415 24.86 21.47 3.60
CA PHE A 415 23.66 21.78 4.39
C PHE A 415 23.56 20.92 5.67
N ASN A 416 22.53 20.07 5.76
CA ASN A 416 22.22 19.26 6.94
C ASN A 416 23.07 17.99 7.02
N ASN A 417 23.76 17.63 5.93
CA ASN A 417 24.47 16.38 5.78
C ASN A 417 25.97 16.54 5.99
N LYS A 418 26.59 15.63 6.73
CA LYS A 418 28.06 15.59 6.83
C LYS A 418 28.64 15.05 5.54
N CYS A 419 29.68 15.69 5.01
CA CYS A 419 30.35 15.21 3.80
C CYS A 419 30.94 13.80 3.97
N VAL A 420 31.32 13.40 5.19
CA VAL A 420 31.79 12.03 5.47
C VAL A 420 30.71 10.97 5.27
N ASP A 421 29.45 11.29 5.55
CA ASP A 421 28.32 10.38 5.38
C ASP A 421 27.95 10.27 3.90
N ILE A 422 27.94 11.39 3.17
CA ILE A 422 27.79 11.44 1.70
C ILE A 422 28.90 10.63 1.01
N LEU A 423 30.16 10.78 1.43
CA LEU A 423 31.26 9.99 0.88
C LEU A 423 31.16 8.50 1.28
N GLY A 424 30.48 8.17 2.38
CA GLY A 424 30.12 6.80 2.71
C GLY A 424 29.20 6.15 1.66
N ILE A 425 28.32 6.93 1.03
CA ILE A 425 27.52 6.46 -0.12
C ILE A 425 28.45 6.23 -1.32
N ALA A 426 29.35 7.19 -1.60
CA ALA A 426 30.33 7.09 -2.68
C ALA A 426 31.21 5.82 -2.55
N GLU A 427 31.67 5.50 -1.34
CA GLU A 427 32.42 4.28 -1.02
C GLU A 427 31.64 3.02 -1.42
N ALA A 428 30.38 2.92 -1.00
CA ALA A 428 29.53 1.76 -1.27
C ALA A 428 29.21 1.64 -2.76
N MET A 429 28.93 2.75 -3.44
CA MET A 429 28.70 2.82 -4.87
C MET A 429 29.92 2.38 -5.68
N LEU A 430 31.11 2.87 -5.34
CA LEU A 430 32.36 2.51 -6.03
C LEU A 430 32.70 1.03 -5.86
N ASN A 431 32.53 0.48 -4.64
CA ASN A 431 32.72 -0.94 -4.40
C ASN A 431 31.71 -1.80 -5.17
N GLY A 432 30.44 -1.38 -5.22
CA GLY A 432 29.39 -2.03 -6.00
C GLY A 432 29.75 -2.11 -7.49
N GLU A 433 30.09 -0.97 -8.11
CA GLU A 433 30.48 -0.93 -9.52
C GLU A 433 31.75 -1.74 -9.80
N LEU A 434 32.76 -1.68 -8.93
CA LEU A 434 33.99 -2.46 -9.08
C LEU A 434 33.74 -3.97 -9.04
N GLU A 435 33.00 -4.44 -8.03
CA GLU A 435 32.70 -5.88 -7.89
C GLU A 435 31.80 -6.37 -9.03
N TYR A 436 30.89 -5.52 -9.51
CA TYR A 436 30.06 -5.85 -10.67
C TYR A 436 30.93 -6.11 -11.90
N ARG A 437 31.89 -5.22 -12.19
CA ARG A 437 32.78 -5.32 -13.35
C ARG A 437 33.85 -6.41 -13.19
N ARG A 438 34.07 -6.92 -11.96
CA ARG A 438 34.84 -8.14 -11.68
C ARG A 438 34.07 -9.43 -11.92
N GLY A 439 32.75 -9.35 -12.12
CA GLY A 439 31.86 -10.51 -12.24
C GLY A 439 31.37 -11.07 -10.90
N ASN A 440 31.62 -10.36 -9.79
CA ASN A 440 31.18 -10.74 -8.44
C ASN A 440 29.79 -10.14 -8.15
N PHE A 441 28.78 -10.53 -8.93
CA PHE A 441 27.47 -9.85 -8.97
C PHE A 441 26.74 -9.82 -7.62
N ASP A 442 26.77 -10.90 -6.83
CA ASP A 442 26.09 -10.93 -5.53
C ASP A 442 26.69 -9.92 -4.54
N VAL A 443 28.03 -9.85 -4.50
CA VAL A 443 28.79 -8.90 -3.67
C VAL A 443 28.54 -7.46 -4.13
N ALA A 444 28.49 -7.25 -5.45
CA ALA A 444 28.17 -5.96 -6.04
C ALA A 444 26.79 -5.47 -5.60
N PHE A 445 25.76 -6.33 -5.69
CA PHE A 445 24.41 -5.99 -5.28
C PHE A 445 24.26 -5.77 -3.77
N GLU A 446 25.06 -6.44 -2.94
CA GLU A 446 25.14 -6.15 -1.50
C GLU A 446 25.67 -4.73 -1.24
N HIS A 447 26.76 -4.35 -1.90
CA HIS A 447 27.31 -2.98 -1.80
C HIS A 447 26.33 -1.92 -2.29
N LEU A 448 25.62 -2.17 -3.39
CA LEU A 448 24.63 -1.24 -3.93
C LEU A 448 23.41 -1.09 -3.02
N ARG A 449 22.92 -2.19 -2.41
CA ARG A 449 21.87 -2.11 -1.36
C ARG A 449 22.35 -1.34 -0.13
N ARG A 450 23.62 -1.49 0.26
CA ARG A 450 24.21 -0.68 1.34
C ARG A 450 24.31 0.80 0.97
N ALA A 451 24.62 1.13 -0.29
CA ALA A 451 24.58 2.50 -0.76
C ALA A 451 23.17 3.09 -0.63
N ILE A 452 22.14 2.34 -1.04
CA ILE A 452 20.73 2.73 -0.88
C ILE A 452 20.35 2.97 0.58
N SER A 453 20.71 2.06 1.50
CA SER A 453 20.43 2.24 2.93
C SER A 453 21.07 3.52 3.48
N ARG A 454 22.33 3.79 3.11
CA ARG A 454 23.05 5.00 3.53
C ARG A 454 22.43 6.27 2.96
N ASP A 455 21.97 6.22 1.71
CA ASP A 455 21.28 7.31 1.01
C ASP A 455 19.94 7.64 1.70
N ASP A 456 19.11 6.61 1.96
CA ASP A 456 17.80 6.73 2.60
C ASP A 456 17.86 7.13 4.09
N GLU A 457 19.03 7.03 4.73
CA GLU A 457 19.28 7.38 6.14
C GLU A 457 19.85 8.79 6.32
N LEU A 458 20.19 9.48 5.23
CA LEU A 458 20.66 10.86 5.31
C LEU A 458 19.58 11.79 5.91
N PRO A 459 19.97 12.75 6.77
CA PRO A 459 19.11 13.88 7.11
C PRO A 459 18.50 14.55 5.87
N TYR A 460 17.24 14.96 6.01
CA TYR A 460 16.52 15.62 4.92
C TYR A 460 17.23 16.92 4.51
N ASP A 461 17.32 17.12 3.19
CA ASP A 461 18.01 18.23 2.55
C ASP A 461 17.54 18.34 1.10
N GLU A 462 17.57 19.56 0.55
CA GLU A 462 17.07 19.82 -0.79
C GLU A 462 17.97 20.78 -1.60
N PRO A 463 18.27 20.43 -2.87
CA PRO A 463 18.28 19.07 -3.35
C PRO A 463 19.28 18.26 -2.53
N TRP A 464 19.03 16.95 -2.44
CA TRP A 464 19.86 16.01 -1.70
C TRP A 464 21.35 16.19 -1.97
N GLY A 465 22.15 16.20 -0.90
CA GLY A 465 23.60 16.29 -1.00
C GLY A 465 24.24 15.19 -1.85
N TRP A 466 23.59 14.03 -1.96
CA TRP A 466 23.88 13.00 -2.95
C TRP A 466 22.94 13.15 -4.17
N MET A 467 23.35 13.91 -5.19
CA MET A 467 22.46 14.34 -6.29
C MET A 467 21.95 13.23 -7.24
N GLN A 468 22.47 12.01 -7.18
CA GLN A 468 22.04 10.92 -8.06
C GLN A 468 21.50 9.77 -7.22
N PRO A 469 20.20 9.44 -7.27
CA PRO A 469 19.65 8.35 -6.50
C PRO A 469 20.44 7.05 -6.72
N THR A 470 20.96 6.48 -5.64
CA THR A 470 21.76 5.23 -5.66
C THR A 470 21.00 4.08 -6.33
N ARG A 471 19.67 4.08 -6.15
CA ARG A 471 18.70 3.17 -6.78
C ARG A 471 18.79 3.11 -8.30
N HIS A 472 19.19 4.19 -8.97
CA HIS A 472 19.33 4.18 -10.43
C HIS A 472 20.46 3.28 -10.91
N ALA A 473 21.62 3.30 -10.24
CA ALA A 473 22.72 2.41 -10.60
C ALA A 473 22.35 0.96 -10.30
N TYR A 474 21.76 0.71 -9.13
CA TYR A 474 21.26 -0.62 -8.77
C TYR A 474 20.25 -1.17 -9.77
N GLY A 475 19.23 -0.38 -10.12
CA GLY A 475 18.21 -0.76 -11.11
C GLY A 475 18.80 -0.99 -12.50
N ALA A 476 19.77 -0.18 -12.94
CA ALA A 476 20.42 -0.36 -14.24
C ALA A 476 21.23 -1.67 -14.30
N LEU A 477 21.99 -1.98 -13.25
CA LEU A 477 22.78 -3.20 -13.17
C LEU A 477 21.91 -4.46 -12.99
N LEU A 478 20.76 -4.35 -12.32
CA LEU A 478 19.74 -5.41 -12.31
C LEU A 478 19.20 -5.69 -13.72
N LEU A 479 18.91 -4.65 -14.51
CA LEU A 479 18.47 -4.81 -15.90
C LEU A 479 19.53 -5.49 -16.77
N GLU A 480 20.81 -5.12 -16.63
CA GLU A 480 21.91 -5.78 -17.35
C GLU A 480 21.98 -7.29 -17.07
N GLN A 481 21.68 -7.73 -15.84
CA GLN A 481 21.61 -9.15 -15.46
C GLN A 481 20.26 -9.81 -15.79
N GLY A 482 19.30 -9.06 -16.33
CA GLY A 482 17.98 -9.57 -16.69
C GLY A 482 17.01 -9.72 -15.51
N HIS A 483 17.28 -9.12 -14.35
CA HIS A 483 16.39 -9.03 -13.19
C HIS A 483 15.34 -7.93 -13.38
N VAL A 484 14.46 -8.12 -14.36
CA VAL A 484 13.53 -7.10 -14.87
C VAL A 484 12.52 -6.65 -13.81
N GLU A 485 11.94 -7.59 -13.07
CA GLU A 485 10.91 -7.31 -12.07
C GLU A 485 11.49 -6.55 -10.87
N GLN A 486 12.69 -6.94 -10.42
CA GLN A 486 13.39 -6.26 -9.34
C GLN A 486 13.77 -4.83 -9.75
N ALA A 487 14.28 -4.65 -10.97
CA ALA A 487 14.58 -3.32 -11.49
C ALA A 487 13.31 -2.45 -11.60
N ALA A 488 12.20 -3.01 -12.08
CA ALA A 488 10.93 -2.30 -12.18
C ALA A 488 10.42 -1.85 -10.80
N ALA A 489 10.54 -2.69 -9.76
CA ALA A 489 10.19 -2.32 -8.39
C ALA A 489 11.09 -1.18 -7.86
N VAL A 490 12.40 -1.24 -8.13
CA VAL A 490 13.34 -0.17 -7.71
C VAL A 490 13.00 1.17 -8.35
N TYR A 491 12.71 1.20 -9.66
CA TYR A 491 12.32 2.43 -10.36
C TYR A 491 10.89 2.88 -10.03
N GLY A 492 9.98 1.95 -9.73
CA GLY A 492 8.62 2.25 -9.28
C GLY A 492 8.61 2.98 -7.93
N ALA A 493 9.38 2.47 -6.97
CA ALA A 493 9.59 3.13 -5.68
C ALA A 493 10.22 4.52 -5.83
N ASP A 494 11.26 4.66 -6.67
CA ASP A 494 11.87 5.97 -7.00
C ASP A 494 10.85 6.97 -7.55
N LEU A 495 9.93 6.54 -8.40
CA LEU A 495 8.90 7.41 -8.99
C LEU A 495 7.72 7.72 -8.04
N GLY A 496 7.67 7.09 -6.86
CA GLY A 496 6.53 7.20 -5.94
C GLY A 496 5.28 6.48 -6.44
N MET A 497 5.43 5.34 -7.13
CA MET A 497 4.30 4.51 -7.56
C MET A 497 3.75 3.60 -6.44
N ASP A 498 4.50 3.47 -5.36
CA ASP A 498 4.14 2.76 -4.14
C ASP A 498 4.73 3.48 -2.91
N ASP A 499 4.37 3.01 -1.73
CA ASP A 499 4.75 3.62 -0.45
C ASP A 499 6.09 3.10 0.11
N THR A 500 6.93 2.48 -0.73
CA THR A 500 8.24 1.95 -0.28
C THR A 500 9.16 3.06 0.21
N LEU A 501 9.09 4.24 -0.41
CA LEU A 501 9.90 5.41 -0.05
C LEU A 501 9.04 6.52 0.56
N PRO A 502 9.53 7.19 1.62
CA PRO A 502 9.02 8.49 2.07
C PRO A 502 8.76 9.45 0.91
N ARG A 503 7.70 10.26 1.01
CA ARG A 503 7.31 11.22 -0.04
C ARG A 503 8.46 12.15 -0.44
N SER A 504 9.26 12.56 0.55
CA SER A 504 10.41 13.43 0.39
C SER A 504 11.65 12.77 -0.21
N LEU A 505 11.62 11.45 -0.46
CA LEU A 505 12.68 10.68 -1.13
C LEU A 505 12.22 10.15 -2.50
N GLN A 506 11.01 10.49 -2.93
CA GLN A 506 10.48 10.14 -4.24
C GLN A 506 10.86 11.22 -5.27
N HIS A 507 11.06 10.79 -6.52
CA HIS A 507 11.40 11.61 -7.67
C HIS A 507 10.34 11.53 -8.78
N PRO A 508 9.13 12.08 -8.57
CA PRO A 508 8.09 12.11 -9.60
C PRO A 508 8.61 12.70 -10.91
N ASN A 509 8.03 12.25 -12.03
CA ASN A 509 8.36 12.72 -13.39
C ASN A 509 9.84 12.61 -13.79
N ASN A 510 10.64 11.82 -13.07
CA ASN A 510 12.03 11.54 -13.44
C ASN A 510 12.06 10.71 -14.74
N HIS A 511 12.39 11.37 -15.86
CA HIS A 511 12.35 10.78 -17.19
C HIS A 511 13.25 9.54 -17.36
N LEU A 512 14.34 9.45 -16.61
CA LEU A 512 15.27 8.32 -16.72
C LEU A 512 14.71 7.04 -16.06
N SER A 513 14.06 7.15 -14.91
CA SER A 513 13.36 6.03 -14.28
C SER A 513 12.19 5.54 -15.14
N TRP A 514 11.45 6.46 -15.76
CA TRP A 514 10.42 6.12 -16.75
C TRP A 514 10.97 5.38 -17.96
N LEU A 515 12.08 5.85 -18.55
CA LEU A 515 12.73 5.17 -19.68
C LEU A 515 13.26 3.79 -19.30
N ALA A 516 13.77 3.62 -18.08
CA ALA A 516 14.24 2.33 -17.58
C ALA A 516 13.09 1.34 -17.37
N ILE A 517 11.94 1.79 -16.84
CA ILE A 517 10.71 0.98 -16.79
C ILE A 517 10.25 0.61 -18.21
N LEU A 518 10.28 1.56 -19.15
CA LEU A 518 9.88 1.31 -20.53
C LEU A 518 10.80 0.29 -21.22
N ALA A 519 12.11 0.37 -20.96
CA ALA A 519 13.11 -0.59 -21.44
C ALA A 519 12.94 -1.97 -20.78
N ALA A 520 12.61 -2.01 -19.49
CA ALA A 520 12.26 -3.23 -18.75
C ALA A 520 11.02 -3.89 -19.37
N CYS A 521 9.96 -3.11 -19.64
CA CYS A 521 8.74 -3.56 -20.29
C CYS A 521 8.99 -4.06 -21.73
N LEU A 522 9.79 -3.34 -22.53
CA LEU A 522 10.13 -3.75 -23.90
C LEU A 522 10.97 -5.04 -23.92
N SER A 523 11.95 -5.16 -23.03
CA SER A 523 12.77 -6.36 -22.88
C SER A 523 11.94 -7.56 -22.41
N SER A 524 10.99 -7.31 -21.50
CA SER A 524 9.99 -8.30 -21.11
C SER A 524 9.15 -8.73 -22.31
N MET A 525 8.56 -7.79 -23.06
CA MET A 525 7.71 -8.08 -24.25
C MET A 525 8.43 -8.91 -25.33
N ILE A 526 9.72 -8.65 -25.59
CA ILE A 526 10.50 -9.42 -26.57
C ILE A 526 10.74 -10.86 -26.07
N LYS A 527 11.02 -11.05 -24.77
CA LYS A 527 11.09 -12.39 -24.17
C LYS A 527 9.72 -13.09 -24.15
N THR A 528 8.63 -12.37 -23.88
CA THR A 528 7.29 -12.94 -23.83
C THR A 528 6.85 -13.46 -25.20
N THR A 529 7.09 -12.71 -26.28
CA THR A 529 6.67 -13.12 -27.64
C THR A 529 7.34 -14.40 -28.11
N HIS A 530 8.63 -14.61 -27.80
CA HIS A 530 9.31 -15.87 -28.07
C HIS A 530 8.82 -17.01 -27.17
N ALA A 531 8.68 -16.78 -25.86
CA ALA A 531 8.23 -17.79 -24.90
C ALA A 531 6.78 -18.25 -25.17
N THR A 532 5.89 -17.34 -25.57
CA THR A 532 4.50 -17.69 -25.93
C THR A 532 4.43 -18.55 -27.19
N ALA A 533 5.32 -18.32 -28.17
CA ALA A 533 5.38 -19.16 -29.37
C ALA A 533 5.86 -20.59 -29.05
N GLU A 534 6.88 -20.72 -28.20
CA GLU A 534 7.40 -22.01 -27.75
C GLU A 534 6.36 -22.78 -26.91
N PHE A 535 5.72 -22.12 -25.94
CA PHE A 535 4.67 -22.72 -25.12
C PHE A 535 3.46 -23.18 -25.95
N LYS A 536 3.04 -22.38 -26.94
CA LYS A 536 1.98 -22.77 -27.87
C LYS A 536 2.36 -24.05 -28.64
N GLN A 537 3.60 -24.16 -29.09
CA GLN A 537 4.09 -25.35 -29.79
C GLN A 537 4.17 -26.57 -28.86
N GLN A 538 4.66 -26.40 -27.63
CA GLN A 538 4.66 -27.43 -26.59
C GLN A 538 3.24 -27.95 -26.33
N CYS A 539 2.27 -27.04 -26.15
CA CYS A 539 0.87 -27.40 -25.96
C CYS A 539 0.30 -28.23 -27.12
N LEU A 540 0.42 -27.76 -28.35
CA LEU A 540 -0.16 -28.43 -29.52
C LEU A 540 0.51 -29.77 -29.86
N SER A 541 1.74 -29.99 -29.38
CA SER A 541 2.49 -31.24 -29.58
C SER A 541 2.36 -32.23 -28.42
N PHE A 542 1.67 -31.87 -27.33
CA PHE A 542 1.62 -32.67 -26.11
C PHE A 542 0.77 -33.95 -26.27
N PRO A 543 1.37 -35.16 -26.19
CA PRO A 543 0.66 -36.41 -26.45
C PRO A 543 -0.08 -36.94 -25.22
N ALA A 544 -0.97 -36.15 -24.62
CA ALA A 544 -1.61 -36.44 -23.32
C ALA A 544 -2.21 -37.85 -23.21
N HIS A 545 -2.94 -38.30 -24.23
CA HIS A 545 -3.60 -39.63 -24.26
C HIS A 545 -2.62 -40.81 -24.17
N LYS A 546 -1.34 -40.65 -24.51
CA LYS A 546 -0.33 -41.72 -24.38
C LYS A 546 0.11 -41.92 -22.93
N HIS A 547 -0.16 -40.96 -22.07
CA HIS A 547 0.29 -40.93 -20.67
C HIS A 547 -0.84 -41.22 -19.68
N ALA A 548 -2.09 -41.29 -20.14
CA ALA A 548 -3.24 -41.68 -19.34
C ALA A 548 -3.84 -42.99 -19.87
N SER A 549 -3.79 -44.05 -19.06
CA SER A 549 -4.36 -45.35 -19.44
C SER A 549 -5.88 -45.26 -19.62
N ASN A 550 -6.43 -46.00 -20.58
CA ASN A 550 -7.88 -46.04 -20.88
C ASN A 550 -8.50 -44.65 -21.18
N SER A 551 -7.72 -43.76 -21.79
CA SER A 551 -8.15 -42.40 -22.10
C SER A 551 -8.20 -42.10 -23.61
N HIS A 552 -9.10 -41.21 -23.99
CA HIS A 552 -9.20 -40.64 -25.33
C HIS A 552 -9.18 -39.11 -25.26
N ILE A 553 -8.36 -38.48 -26.12
CA ILE A 553 -8.28 -37.03 -26.18
C ILE A 553 -9.53 -36.44 -26.82
N GLN A 554 -10.18 -35.53 -26.12
CA GLN A 554 -11.30 -34.76 -26.64
C GLN A 554 -10.82 -33.39 -27.14
N ILE A 555 -10.00 -32.72 -26.34
CA ILE A 555 -9.53 -31.36 -26.62
C ILE A 555 -8.05 -31.26 -26.29
N LEU A 556 -7.29 -30.65 -27.19
CA LEU A 556 -5.94 -30.15 -26.95
C LEU A 556 -5.82 -28.78 -27.61
N ARG A 557 -5.80 -27.73 -26.81
CA ARG A 557 -5.83 -26.37 -27.35
C ARG A 557 -5.04 -25.40 -26.49
N TYR A 558 -4.21 -24.60 -27.16
CA TYR A 558 -3.63 -23.40 -26.56
C TYR A 558 -4.70 -22.30 -26.50
N ILE A 559 -4.93 -21.73 -25.32
CA ILE A 559 -5.85 -20.63 -25.08
C ILE A 559 -5.04 -19.42 -24.58
N PRO A 560 -4.99 -18.32 -25.34
CA PRO A 560 -4.28 -17.13 -24.89
C PRO A 560 -5.07 -16.38 -23.80
N ARG A 561 -4.33 -15.65 -22.96
CA ARG A 561 -4.88 -14.71 -21.98
C ARG A 561 -5.88 -13.74 -22.62
N GLY A 562 -6.96 -13.46 -21.91
CA GLY A 562 -8.05 -12.57 -22.34
C GLY A 562 -9.09 -13.25 -23.25
N THR A 563 -8.93 -14.53 -23.56
CA THR A 563 -9.92 -15.28 -24.35
C THR A 563 -11.20 -15.47 -23.54
N ASN A 564 -12.34 -15.10 -24.11
CA ASN A 564 -13.64 -15.57 -23.63
C ASN A 564 -13.95 -16.93 -24.26
N LEU A 565 -13.67 -18.01 -23.53
CA LEU A 565 -13.71 -19.37 -24.02
C LEU A 565 -15.16 -19.88 -24.05
N THR A 566 -15.67 -20.20 -25.24
CA THR A 566 -16.95 -20.91 -25.39
C THR A 566 -16.79 -22.38 -25.01
N LEU A 567 -17.68 -22.88 -24.16
CA LEU A 567 -17.70 -24.24 -23.64
C LEU A 567 -18.78 -25.06 -24.35
N LEU A 568 -18.54 -25.38 -25.63
CA LEU A 568 -19.52 -26.08 -26.49
C LEU A 568 -19.84 -27.51 -26.02
N ASP A 569 -18.90 -28.14 -25.32
CA ASP A 569 -19.02 -29.52 -24.84
C ASP A 569 -19.69 -29.62 -23.46
N ASN A 570 -19.99 -28.47 -22.83
CA ASN A 570 -20.64 -28.43 -21.53
C ASN A 570 -22.14 -28.68 -21.68
N ASP A 571 -22.71 -29.47 -20.78
CA ASP A 571 -24.16 -29.73 -20.79
C ASP A 571 -24.95 -28.43 -20.58
N SER A 572 -26.03 -28.25 -21.34
CA SER A 572 -26.79 -27.00 -21.33
C SER A 572 -27.41 -26.71 -19.95
N THR A 573 -27.69 -27.73 -19.15
CA THR A 573 -28.24 -27.58 -17.80
C THR A 573 -27.22 -27.03 -16.80
N CYS A 574 -25.91 -27.21 -17.06
CA CYS A 574 -24.84 -26.63 -16.24
C CYS A 574 -24.80 -25.10 -16.27
N SER A 575 -25.56 -24.45 -17.16
CA SER A 575 -25.78 -23.00 -17.20
C SER A 575 -24.49 -22.16 -17.28
N ARG A 576 -23.44 -22.70 -17.90
CA ARG A 576 -22.13 -22.06 -18.13
C ARG A 576 -21.68 -22.26 -19.58
N GLN A 577 -21.98 -21.29 -20.44
CA GLN A 577 -21.63 -21.34 -21.86
C GLN A 577 -20.25 -20.74 -22.17
N TYR A 578 -19.75 -19.86 -21.30
CA TYR A 578 -18.50 -19.13 -21.51
C TYR A 578 -17.71 -19.02 -20.21
N GLN A 579 -16.38 -18.99 -20.33
CA GLN A 579 -15.45 -18.69 -19.24
C GLN A 579 -14.38 -17.73 -19.74
N GLN A 580 -14.22 -16.59 -19.09
CA GLN A 580 -13.11 -15.67 -19.37
C GLN A 580 -11.82 -16.27 -18.80
N VAL A 581 -10.76 -16.33 -19.62
CA VAL A 581 -9.47 -16.93 -19.26
C VAL A 581 -8.43 -15.84 -19.04
N SER A 582 -7.92 -15.73 -17.82
CA SER A 582 -7.03 -14.63 -17.42
C SER A 582 -5.53 -14.91 -17.57
N ALA A 583 -5.14 -16.12 -18.01
CA ALA A 583 -3.75 -16.54 -18.23
C ALA A 583 -3.57 -17.30 -19.56
N ASP A 584 -2.34 -17.35 -20.08
CA ASP A 584 -2.00 -18.24 -21.21
C ASP A 584 -2.00 -19.69 -20.71
N ILE A 585 -2.82 -20.56 -21.28
CA ILE A 585 -2.97 -21.93 -20.82
C ILE A 585 -2.91 -22.95 -21.97
N CYS A 586 -2.47 -24.15 -21.66
CA CYS A 586 -2.74 -25.35 -22.44
C CYS A 586 -3.95 -26.08 -21.83
N ARG A 587 -5.07 -26.09 -22.56
CA ARG A 587 -6.30 -26.80 -22.18
C ARG A 587 -6.26 -28.22 -22.76
N VAL A 588 -6.34 -29.20 -21.87
CA VAL A 588 -6.37 -30.63 -22.21
C VAL A 588 -7.65 -31.24 -21.64
N ALA A 589 -8.51 -31.80 -22.50
CA ALA A 589 -9.69 -32.56 -22.08
C ALA A 589 -9.56 -34.02 -22.50
N LEU A 590 -9.75 -34.95 -21.55
CA LEU A 590 -9.71 -36.39 -21.80
C LEU A 590 -11.01 -37.04 -21.32
N SER A 591 -11.52 -37.99 -22.10
CA SER A 591 -12.51 -38.97 -21.62
C SER A 591 -11.76 -40.19 -21.11
N VAL A 592 -12.07 -40.64 -19.89
CA VAL A 592 -11.38 -41.73 -19.20
C VAL A 592 -12.41 -42.76 -18.76
N ALA A 593 -12.27 -44.00 -19.22
CA ALA A 593 -13.13 -45.09 -18.77
C ALA A 593 -12.77 -45.50 -17.33
N THR A 594 -13.75 -45.44 -16.43
CA THR A 594 -13.64 -45.82 -15.01
C THR A 594 -14.17 -47.23 -14.75
N SER A 595 -15.06 -47.73 -15.62
CA SER A 595 -15.45 -49.15 -15.70
C SER A 595 -15.86 -49.52 -17.14
N ASN A 596 -16.47 -50.70 -17.33
CA ASN A 596 -17.06 -51.08 -18.62
C ASN A 596 -18.39 -50.36 -18.94
N GLN A 597 -18.98 -49.67 -17.96
CA GLN A 597 -20.29 -48.99 -18.07
C GLN A 597 -20.28 -47.57 -17.46
N SER A 598 -19.09 -47.03 -17.17
CA SER A 598 -18.89 -45.67 -16.65
C SER A 598 -17.62 -45.04 -17.20
N SER A 599 -17.64 -43.72 -17.32
CA SER A 599 -16.50 -42.91 -17.77
C SER A 599 -16.63 -41.49 -17.25
N ILE A 600 -15.49 -40.84 -17.04
CA ILE A 600 -15.41 -39.43 -16.64
C ILE A 600 -14.81 -38.59 -17.77
N VAL A 601 -15.15 -37.31 -17.79
CA VAL A 601 -14.42 -36.29 -18.53
C VAL A 601 -13.59 -35.51 -17.53
N ILE A 602 -12.29 -35.40 -17.80
CA ILE A 602 -11.37 -34.58 -17.03
C ILE A 602 -10.88 -33.43 -17.91
N GLU A 603 -10.79 -32.24 -17.33
CA GLU A 603 -10.18 -31.06 -17.97
C GLU A 603 -9.04 -30.53 -17.12
N LEU A 604 -7.85 -30.47 -17.73
CA LEU A 604 -6.63 -29.98 -17.14
C LEU A 604 -6.20 -28.69 -17.83
N TRP A 605 -6.06 -27.62 -17.06
CA TRP A 605 -5.60 -26.31 -17.53
C TRP A 605 -4.19 -26.07 -16.99
N LEU A 606 -3.21 -26.05 -17.91
CA LEU A 606 -1.79 -25.93 -17.61
C LEU A 606 -1.33 -24.52 -17.96
N PRO A 607 -1.08 -23.61 -16.98
CA PRO A 607 -0.65 -22.24 -17.28
C PRO A 607 0.79 -22.18 -17.79
N ARG A 608 1.09 -21.20 -18.64
CA ARG A 608 2.47 -20.90 -19.06
C ARG A 608 3.33 -20.53 -17.85
N GLU A 609 2.79 -19.69 -16.98
CA GLU A 609 3.41 -19.25 -15.73
C GLU A 609 2.98 -20.19 -14.61
N TRP A 610 3.64 -21.33 -14.53
CA TRP A 610 3.33 -22.36 -13.54
C TRP A 610 4.18 -22.21 -12.28
N SER A 611 3.51 -22.05 -11.14
CA SER A 611 4.12 -21.92 -9.81
C SER A 611 4.80 -23.21 -9.32
N GLY A 612 4.57 -24.35 -9.98
CA GLY A 612 4.93 -25.66 -9.47
C GLY A 612 3.83 -26.32 -8.64
N ARG A 613 2.67 -25.68 -8.46
CA ARG A 613 1.55 -26.19 -7.67
C ARG A 613 0.50 -26.88 -8.54
N PHE A 614 -0.13 -27.92 -8.00
CA PHE A 614 -1.27 -28.60 -8.61
C PHE A 614 -2.55 -28.27 -7.84
N LEU A 615 -3.69 -28.12 -8.52
CA LEU A 615 -4.98 -27.84 -7.89
C LEU A 615 -6.09 -28.75 -8.46
N GLY A 616 -6.83 -29.42 -7.60
CA GLY A 616 -8.09 -30.08 -7.95
C GLY A 616 -9.31 -29.24 -7.59
N THR A 617 -10.33 -29.26 -8.43
CA THR A 617 -11.63 -28.62 -8.16
C THR A 617 -12.72 -29.65 -7.89
N GLY A 618 -13.78 -29.23 -7.19
CA GLY A 618 -14.97 -30.04 -6.92
C GLY A 618 -16.14 -29.84 -7.89
N ASN A 619 -17.30 -30.35 -7.50
CA ASN A 619 -18.60 -30.23 -8.19
C ASN A 619 -19.69 -29.65 -7.27
N GLY A 620 -20.93 -29.54 -7.75
CA GLY A 620 -22.05 -28.97 -6.99
C GLY A 620 -23.31 -29.84 -7.01
N GLY A 621 -24.15 -29.72 -5.98
CA GLY A 621 -25.47 -30.37 -5.94
C GLY A 621 -25.42 -31.89 -6.17
N ILE A 622 -26.03 -32.34 -7.26
CA ILE A 622 -25.95 -33.72 -7.80
C ILE A 622 -25.52 -33.68 -9.27
N ASP A 623 -24.80 -32.62 -9.65
CA ASP A 623 -24.41 -32.35 -11.03
C ASP A 623 -23.16 -33.13 -11.44
N GLY A 624 -23.02 -33.25 -12.75
CA GLY A 624 -21.81 -33.67 -13.43
C GLY A 624 -21.16 -32.50 -14.18
N CYS A 625 -21.16 -31.31 -13.56
CA CYS A 625 -20.71 -30.09 -14.20
C CYS A 625 -19.29 -29.74 -13.73
N ILE A 626 -18.37 -29.60 -14.67
CA ILE A 626 -17.03 -29.03 -14.40
C ILE A 626 -17.22 -27.56 -14.00
N LYS A 627 -16.64 -27.17 -12.85
CA LYS A 627 -16.66 -25.79 -12.35
C LYS A 627 -15.53 -24.99 -13.02
N TYR A 628 -15.76 -24.59 -14.26
CA TYR A 628 -14.76 -23.88 -15.06
C TYR A 628 -14.30 -22.56 -14.45
N GLU A 629 -15.15 -21.91 -13.65
CA GLU A 629 -14.77 -20.74 -12.86
C GLU A 629 -13.64 -21.06 -11.87
N ASP A 630 -13.70 -22.20 -11.19
CA ASP A 630 -12.68 -22.63 -10.23
C ASP A 630 -11.43 -23.15 -10.94
N VAL A 631 -11.61 -23.82 -12.08
CA VAL A 631 -10.48 -24.25 -12.92
C VAL A 631 -9.68 -23.05 -13.44
N GLU A 632 -10.38 -22.02 -13.89
CA GLU A 632 -9.77 -20.77 -14.33
C GLU A 632 -9.13 -19.99 -13.18
N TYR A 633 -9.78 -19.97 -12.02
CA TYR A 633 -9.26 -19.32 -10.82
C TYR A 633 -7.94 -19.94 -10.35
N GLY A 634 -7.82 -21.27 -10.35
CA GLY A 634 -6.55 -21.94 -10.10
C GLY A 634 -5.51 -21.62 -11.17
N ALA A 635 -5.88 -21.72 -12.46
CA ALA A 635 -4.95 -21.50 -13.56
C ALA A 635 -4.42 -20.06 -13.62
N SER A 636 -5.27 -19.07 -13.32
CA SER A 636 -4.89 -17.65 -13.28
C SER A 636 -3.95 -17.32 -12.11
N ASN A 637 -4.01 -18.08 -11.02
CA ASN A 637 -3.06 -18.01 -9.90
C ASN A 637 -1.87 -18.98 -10.05
N GLY A 638 -1.62 -19.47 -11.27
CA GLY A 638 -0.42 -20.24 -11.60
C GLY A 638 -0.45 -21.71 -11.16
N PHE A 639 -1.61 -22.29 -10.86
CA PHE A 639 -1.76 -23.71 -10.58
C PHE A 639 -2.01 -24.50 -11.86
N ALA A 640 -1.48 -25.71 -11.94
CA ALA A 640 -1.95 -26.70 -12.90
C ALA A 640 -3.27 -27.28 -12.37
N THR A 641 -4.39 -26.92 -12.99
CA THR A 641 -5.71 -27.10 -12.38
C THR A 641 -6.55 -28.14 -13.12
N ILE A 642 -7.11 -29.10 -12.38
CA ILE A 642 -7.98 -30.16 -12.91
C ILE A 642 -9.43 -30.00 -12.42
N GLY A 643 -10.38 -30.23 -13.32
CA GLY A 643 -11.79 -30.43 -12.98
C GLY A 643 -12.35 -31.68 -13.66
N THR A 644 -13.40 -32.28 -13.09
CA THR A 644 -14.07 -33.47 -13.66
C THR A 644 -15.57 -33.29 -13.74
N ASN A 645 -16.22 -34.01 -14.65
CA ASN A 645 -17.68 -34.05 -14.76
C ASN A 645 -18.33 -35.01 -13.75
N ASN A 646 -17.60 -35.47 -12.73
CA ASN A 646 -18.17 -36.28 -11.63
C ASN A 646 -18.82 -37.63 -12.04
N GLY A 647 -18.58 -38.12 -13.27
CA GLY A 647 -19.12 -39.42 -13.75
C GLY A 647 -20.30 -39.31 -14.72
N HIS A 648 -20.89 -38.14 -14.91
CA HIS A 648 -22.02 -37.93 -15.83
C HIS A 648 -22.07 -36.49 -16.34
N ASN A 649 -23.02 -36.16 -17.20
CA ASN A 649 -23.24 -34.80 -17.67
C ASN A 649 -24.62 -34.29 -17.20
N GLY A 650 -24.68 -32.99 -16.89
CA GLY A 650 -25.90 -32.28 -16.51
C GLY A 650 -26.21 -32.30 -15.01
N THR A 651 -27.34 -31.71 -14.64
CA THR A 651 -27.64 -31.36 -13.23
C THR A 651 -28.63 -32.30 -12.52
N THR A 652 -28.86 -33.51 -13.06
CA THR A 652 -29.82 -34.48 -12.50
C THR A 652 -29.15 -35.80 -12.17
N ALA A 653 -29.75 -36.58 -11.25
CA ALA A 653 -29.26 -37.92 -10.93
C ALA A 653 -29.75 -39.01 -11.90
N ALA A 654 -30.46 -38.67 -12.98
CA ALA A 654 -30.98 -39.66 -13.93
C ALA A 654 -29.89 -40.61 -14.50
N PRO A 655 -28.65 -40.15 -14.80
CA PRO A 655 -27.57 -41.05 -15.25
C PRO A 655 -27.11 -42.08 -14.21
N LEU A 656 -27.42 -41.89 -12.93
CA LEU A 656 -27.05 -42.80 -11.85
C LEU A 656 -28.04 -43.98 -11.74
N TYR A 657 -29.20 -43.88 -12.39
CA TYR A 657 -30.25 -44.89 -12.29
C TYR A 657 -29.80 -46.26 -12.79
N ARG A 658 -29.83 -47.25 -11.89
CA ARG A 658 -29.36 -48.62 -12.14
C ARG A 658 -27.92 -48.69 -12.66
N ASN A 659 -27.08 -47.70 -12.35
CA ASN A 659 -25.67 -47.68 -12.71
C ASN A 659 -24.79 -47.44 -11.47
N PRO A 660 -24.43 -48.51 -10.72
CA PRO A 660 -23.62 -48.38 -9.51
C PRO A 660 -22.22 -47.83 -9.78
N ASP A 661 -21.69 -47.97 -11.00
CA ASP A 661 -20.37 -47.46 -11.32
C ASP A 661 -20.36 -45.93 -11.47
N VAL A 662 -21.41 -45.34 -12.05
CA VAL A 662 -21.57 -43.88 -12.10
C VAL A 662 -21.81 -43.32 -10.69
N ILE A 663 -22.51 -44.06 -9.82
CA ILE A 663 -22.64 -43.69 -8.40
C ILE A 663 -21.26 -43.68 -7.71
N MET A 664 -20.38 -44.65 -7.99
CA MET A 664 -19.02 -44.65 -7.44
C MET A 664 -18.16 -43.50 -7.98
N ASP A 665 -18.30 -43.15 -9.27
CA ASP A 665 -17.65 -41.98 -9.85
C ASP A 665 -18.07 -40.70 -9.12
N PHE A 666 -19.38 -40.51 -8.93
CA PHE A 666 -19.95 -39.37 -8.22
C PHE A 666 -19.55 -39.31 -6.75
N ALA A 667 -19.45 -40.47 -6.08
CA ALA A 667 -19.14 -40.54 -4.66
C ALA A 667 -17.68 -40.19 -4.35
N TRP A 668 -16.72 -40.65 -5.15
CA TRP A 668 -15.28 -40.40 -4.91
C TRP A 668 -14.37 -40.64 -6.12
N ARG A 669 -14.70 -41.60 -7.00
CA ARG A 669 -13.75 -42.13 -7.99
C ARG A 669 -13.41 -41.14 -9.10
N ALA A 670 -14.33 -40.25 -9.46
CA ALA A 670 -14.07 -39.24 -10.49
C ALA A 670 -12.96 -38.27 -10.08
N LEU A 671 -13.06 -37.71 -8.86
CA LEU A 671 -12.05 -36.77 -8.33
C LEU A 671 -10.68 -37.45 -8.24
N HIS A 672 -10.59 -38.60 -7.57
CA HIS A 672 -9.33 -39.31 -7.37
C HIS A 672 -8.65 -39.69 -8.71
N THR A 673 -9.43 -40.20 -9.67
CA THR A 673 -8.93 -40.55 -11.01
C THR A 673 -8.43 -39.30 -11.74
N GLY A 674 -9.17 -38.19 -11.67
CA GLY A 674 -8.79 -36.91 -12.24
C GLY A 674 -7.49 -36.35 -11.63
N VAL A 675 -7.33 -36.41 -10.32
CA VAL A 675 -6.11 -35.98 -9.60
C VAL A 675 -4.91 -36.82 -10.02
N THR A 676 -5.05 -38.15 -9.99
CA THR A 676 -3.96 -39.07 -10.35
C THR A 676 -3.47 -38.84 -11.78
N ILE A 677 -4.39 -38.72 -12.74
CA ILE A 677 -4.06 -38.45 -14.14
C ILE A 677 -3.52 -37.02 -14.30
N GLY A 678 -4.14 -36.04 -13.66
CA GLY A 678 -3.75 -34.64 -13.73
C GLY A 678 -2.33 -34.41 -13.23
N LYS A 679 -1.94 -35.04 -12.12
CA LYS A 679 -0.57 -34.99 -11.57
C LYS A 679 0.44 -35.59 -12.54
N GLU A 680 0.16 -36.74 -13.14
CA GLU A 680 1.04 -37.37 -14.15
C GLU A 680 1.18 -36.49 -15.39
N LEU A 681 0.08 -35.98 -15.94
CA LEU A 681 0.11 -35.10 -17.11
C LEU A 681 0.84 -33.79 -16.83
N THR A 682 0.66 -33.20 -15.65
CA THR A 682 1.40 -32.01 -15.20
C THR A 682 2.89 -32.29 -15.18
N ALA A 683 3.30 -33.42 -14.59
CA ALA A 683 4.71 -33.81 -14.54
C ALA A 683 5.33 -34.00 -15.93
N ARG A 684 4.58 -34.62 -16.86
CA ARG A 684 5.01 -34.82 -18.24
C ARG A 684 5.08 -33.53 -19.04
N PHE A 685 4.14 -32.63 -18.83
CA PHE A 685 4.05 -31.38 -19.58
C PHE A 685 5.19 -30.44 -19.22
N TYR A 686 5.45 -30.22 -17.92
CA TYR A 686 6.51 -29.30 -17.46
C TYR A 686 7.88 -29.97 -17.28
N GLY A 687 7.99 -31.29 -17.47
CA GLY A 687 9.23 -32.04 -17.29
C GLY A 687 9.68 -32.19 -15.82
N ARG A 688 8.84 -31.80 -14.85
CA ARG A 688 9.07 -31.94 -13.41
C ARG A 688 7.75 -32.15 -12.67
N ALA A 689 7.77 -32.92 -11.59
CA ALA A 689 6.60 -33.10 -10.73
C ALA A 689 6.18 -31.79 -10.07
N HIS A 690 4.91 -31.71 -9.66
CA HIS A 690 4.43 -30.63 -8.79
C HIS A 690 5.13 -30.70 -7.44
N SER A 691 5.29 -29.55 -6.79
CA SER A 691 5.88 -29.43 -5.46
C SER A 691 4.86 -29.73 -4.36
N LYS A 692 3.66 -29.17 -4.50
CA LYS A 692 2.52 -29.31 -3.59
C LYS A 692 1.20 -29.43 -4.37
N SER A 693 0.26 -30.17 -3.79
CA SER A 693 -1.05 -30.48 -4.35
C SER A 693 -2.15 -29.90 -3.48
N TYR A 694 -3.07 -29.16 -4.08
CA TYR A 694 -4.13 -28.44 -3.38
C TYR A 694 -5.51 -28.86 -3.90
N TYR A 695 -6.53 -28.64 -3.08
CA TYR A 695 -7.93 -28.82 -3.46
C TYR A 695 -8.75 -27.59 -3.07
N ILE A 696 -9.71 -27.22 -3.93
CA ILE A 696 -10.73 -26.24 -3.60
C ILE A 696 -12.10 -26.72 -4.07
N GLY A 697 -13.09 -26.67 -3.17
CA GLY A 697 -14.46 -27.00 -3.53
C GLY A 697 -15.44 -26.59 -2.45
N CYS A 698 -16.65 -26.22 -2.88
CA CYS A 698 -17.74 -25.84 -1.98
C CYS A 698 -18.98 -26.72 -2.21
N SER A 699 -19.85 -26.90 -1.21
CA SER A 699 -21.06 -27.74 -1.30
C SER A 699 -20.72 -29.24 -1.41
N LEU A 700 -21.19 -29.91 -2.47
CA LEU A 700 -20.73 -31.25 -2.84
C LEU A 700 -19.20 -31.29 -2.99
N GLY A 701 -18.59 -30.23 -3.51
CA GLY A 701 -17.14 -30.05 -3.56
C GLY A 701 -16.49 -30.04 -2.19
N GLY A 702 -17.12 -29.42 -1.18
CA GLY A 702 -16.61 -29.48 0.19
C GLY A 702 -16.62 -30.91 0.74
N ARG A 703 -17.68 -31.68 0.46
CA ARG A 703 -17.75 -33.12 0.80
C ARG A 703 -16.64 -33.91 0.09
N GLN A 704 -16.46 -33.71 -1.21
CA GLN A 704 -15.44 -34.39 -2.00
C GLN A 704 -14.01 -34.14 -1.44
N GLY A 705 -13.71 -32.92 -1.01
CA GLY A 705 -12.43 -32.60 -0.36
C GLY A 705 -12.23 -33.34 0.95
N ILE A 706 -13.21 -33.29 1.86
CA ILE A 706 -13.16 -34.04 3.12
C ILE A 706 -13.02 -35.55 2.88
N TYR A 707 -13.72 -36.09 1.89
CA TYR A 707 -13.64 -37.52 1.59
C TYR A 707 -12.33 -37.93 0.92
N ALA A 708 -11.71 -37.02 0.15
CA ALA A 708 -10.36 -37.24 -0.36
C ALA A 708 -9.35 -37.31 0.78
N ALA A 709 -9.46 -36.48 1.82
CA ALA A 709 -8.61 -36.58 3.01
C ALA A 709 -8.77 -37.92 3.75
N ASP A 710 -9.99 -38.46 3.80
CA ASP A 710 -10.32 -39.73 4.45
C ASP A 710 -9.83 -40.94 3.63
N LEU A 711 -10.18 -41.03 2.34
CA LEU A 711 -9.89 -42.19 1.50
C LEU A 711 -8.53 -42.14 0.78
N PHE A 712 -8.09 -40.95 0.37
CA PHE A 712 -6.92 -40.75 -0.49
C PHE A 712 -6.03 -39.64 0.08
N PRO A 713 -5.48 -39.81 1.30
CA PRO A 713 -4.80 -38.73 2.01
C PRO A 713 -3.51 -38.23 1.31
N GLU A 714 -3.02 -38.93 0.28
CA GLU A 714 -1.88 -38.51 -0.56
C GLU A 714 -2.29 -37.65 -1.77
N ASP A 715 -3.59 -37.49 -2.04
CA ASP A 715 -4.07 -36.71 -3.19
C ASP A 715 -3.77 -35.21 -3.01
N PHE A 716 -3.80 -34.69 -1.79
CA PHE A 716 -3.61 -33.27 -1.52
C PHE A 716 -2.78 -33.03 -0.26
N ASP A 717 -1.90 -32.02 -0.31
CA ASP A 717 -1.23 -31.45 0.86
C ASP A 717 -2.12 -30.39 1.55
N GLY A 718 -3.02 -29.74 0.80
CA GLY A 718 -3.91 -28.69 1.30
C GLY A 718 -5.32 -28.79 0.73
N ILE A 719 -6.35 -28.59 1.56
CA ILE A 719 -7.77 -28.66 1.16
C ILE A 719 -8.53 -27.43 1.67
N VAL A 720 -9.18 -26.69 0.77
CA VAL A 720 -10.25 -25.73 1.11
C VAL A 720 -11.60 -26.41 0.88
N ALA A 721 -12.36 -26.60 1.95
CA ALA A 721 -13.69 -27.22 1.92
C ALA A 721 -14.78 -26.23 2.39
N GLY A 722 -15.49 -25.65 1.43
CA GLY A 722 -16.60 -24.73 1.69
C GLY A 722 -17.94 -25.45 1.87
N ALA A 723 -18.75 -25.01 2.83
CA ALA A 723 -20.10 -25.52 3.12
C ALA A 723 -20.26 -27.03 2.85
N PRO A 724 -19.45 -27.89 3.50
CA PRO A 724 -19.28 -29.27 3.05
C PRO A 724 -20.58 -30.08 3.22
N ALA A 725 -21.01 -30.75 2.14
CA ALA A 725 -22.17 -31.66 2.13
C ALA A 725 -21.89 -33.04 2.78
N VAL A 726 -21.20 -33.03 3.91
CA VAL A 726 -20.92 -34.19 4.77
C VAL A 726 -22.18 -34.63 5.53
N ASP A 727 -22.23 -35.89 5.98
CA ASP A 727 -23.47 -36.57 6.42
C ASP A 727 -24.53 -36.59 5.31
N PHE A 728 -24.07 -36.91 4.08
CA PHE A 728 -24.80 -36.66 2.83
C PHE A 728 -26.18 -37.32 2.80
N ASN A 729 -26.31 -38.56 3.25
CA ASN A 729 -27.59 -39.28 3.25
C ASN A 729 -28.63 -38.54 4.10
N ASN A 730 -28.25 -38.15 5.31
CA ASN A 730 -29.13 -37.41 6.22
C ASN A 730 -29.39 -35.98 5.71
N LEU A 731 -28.43 -35.33 5.06
CA LEU A 731 -28.63 -34.03 4.41
C LEU A 731 -29.69 -34.11 3.29
N VAL A 732 -29.66 -35.16 2.47
CA VAL A 732 -30.69 -35.39 1.44
C VAL A 732 -32.07 -35.58 2.08
N SER A 733 -32.15 -36.38 3.15
CA SER A 733 -33.39 -36.61 3.90
C SER A 733 -33.93 -35.36 4.58
N TRP A 734 -33.06 -34.55 5.18
CA TRP A 734 -33.43 -33.27 5.80
C TRP A 734 -33.97 -32.28 4.78
N ARG A 735 -33.35 -32.19 3.59
CA ARG A 735 -33.89 -31.36 2.51
C ARG A 735 -35.25 -31.87 2.00
N ALA A 736 -35.46 -33.19 1.99
CA ALA A 736 -36.74 -33.79 1.60
C ALA A 736 -37.85 -33.54 2.63
N SER A 737 -37.52 -33.42 3.92
CA SER A 737 -38.51 -33.22 4.99
C SER A 737 -39.21 -31.86 4.97
N PHE A 738 -38.65 -30.85 4.29
CA PHE A 738 -39.28 -29.53 4.22
C PHE A 738 -40.63 -29.54 3.51
N PHE A 739 -40.79 -30.30 2.44
CA PHE A 739 -42.06 -30.30 1.69
C PHE A 739 -43.25 -30.86 2.50
N PRO A 740 -43.13 -31.99 3.22
CA PRO A 740 -44.16 -32.41 4.17
C PRO A 740 -44.50 -31.39 5.27
N ILE A 741 -43.53 -30.57 5.71
CA ILE A 741 -43.72 -29.52 6.71
C ILE A 741 -44.52 -28.33 6.11
N THR A 742 -44.09 -27.81 4.96
CA THR A 742 -44.73 -26.65 4.33
C THR A 742 -46.05 -26.99 3.64
N GLY A 743 -46.16 -28.21 3.11
CA GLY A 743 -47.16 -28.58 2.11
C GLY A 743 -46.99 -27.85 0.79
N SER A 744 -47.95 -28.05 -0.12
CA SER A 744 -48.01 -27.31 -1.38
C SER A 744 -48.48 -25.87 -1.18
N VAL A 745 -48.37 -25.02 -2.21
CA VAL A 745 -48.83 -23.62 -2.18
C VAL A 745 -50.32 -23.43 -1.80
N ASN A 746 -51.13 -24.49 -1.88
CA ASN A 746 -52.55 -24.49 -1.50
C ASN A 746 -52.80 -24.97 -0.05
N SER A 747 -51.74 -25.36 0.67
CA SER A 747 -51.81 -25.81 2.06
C SER A 747 -52.05 -24.62 3.00
N SER A 748 -52.84 -24.81 4.06
CA SER A 748 -52.96 -23.82 5.13
C SER A 748 -51.66 -23.62 5.93
N ARG A 749 -50.73 -24.57 5.83
CA ARG A 749 -49.39 -24.54 6.43
C ARG A 749 -48.36 -23.77 5.61
N TYR A 750 -48.67 -23.48 4.34
CA TYR A 750 -47.74 -22.84 3.44
C TYR A 750 -47.53 -21.37 3.82
N VAL A 751 -46.27 -20.98 3.94
CA VAL A 751 -45.85 -19.60 4.17
C VAL A 751 -45.33 -19.04 2.85
N THR A 752 -45.92 -17.94 2.41
CA THR A 752 -45.58 -17.34 1.12
C THR A 752 -44.16 -16.75 1.11
N GLU A 753 -43.57 -16.63 -0.08
CA GLU A 753 -42.27 -15.97 -0.28
C GLU A 753 -42.24 -14.56 0.35
N GLY A 754 -43.31 -13.77 0.14
CA GLY A 754 -43.41 -12.43 0.72
C GLY A 754 -43.47 -12.44 2.26
N GLN A 755 -44.11 -13.43 2.87
CA GLN A 755 -44.10 -13.60 4.32
C GLN A 755 -42.73 -14.02 4.84
N TRP A 756 -42.01 -14.92 4.15
CA TRP A 756 -40.64 -15.28 4.52
C TRP A 756 -39.68 -14.10 4.43
N LYS A 757 -39.61 -13.47 3.26
CA LYS A 757 -38.64 -12.40 2.97
C LYS A 757 -38.96 -11.09 3.69
N GLY A 758 -40.25 -10.78 3.85
CA GLY A 758 -40.71 -9.54 4.48
C GLY A 758 -40.93 -9.69 5.98
N LEU A 759 -41.86 -10.54 6.38
CA LEU A 759 -42.36 -10.59 7.76
C LEU A 759 -41.43 -11.40 8.68
N ILE A 760 -41.07 -12.61 8.29
CA ILE A 760 -40.32 -13.55 9.13
C ILE A 760 -38.85 -13.16 9.22
N HIS A 761 -38.18 -12.89 8.09
CA HIS A 761 -36.78 -12.47 8.10
C HIS A 761 -36.58 -11.18 8.92
N SER A 762 -37.47 -10.19 8.75
CA SER A 762 -37.45 -8.99 9.60
C SER A 762 -37.73 -9.30 11.07
N GLY A 763 -38.61 -10.27 11.35
CA GLY A 763 -38.87 -10.75 12.72
C GLY A 763 -37.66 -11.41 13.37
N ILE A 764 -36.89 -12.18 12.60
CA ILE A 764 -35.64 -12.82 13.02
C ILE A 764 -34.58 -11.76 13.31
N LEU A 765 -34.32 -10.83 12.38
CA LEU A 765 -33.35 -9.75 12.60
C LEU A 765 -33.71 -8.91 13.84
N ARG A 766 -34.99 -8.59 14.06
CA ARG A 766 -35.43 -7.90 15.28
C ARG A 766 -35.09 -8.63 16.58
N GLN A 767 -35.05 -9.96 16.58
CA GLN A 767 -34.71 -10.76 17.76
C GLN A 767 -33.21 -11.06 17.86
N CYS A 768 -32.50 -11.13 16.74
CA CYS A 768 -31.18 -11.76 16.68
C CYS A 768 -30.03 -10.92 16.13
N ASP A 769 -30.28 -9.87 15.32
CA ASP A 769 -29.23 -9.02 14.74
C ASP A 769 -28.37 -8.40 15.85
N GLY A 770 -29.01 -7.79 16.86
CA GLY A 770 -28.32 -7.12 17.96
C GLY A 770 -27.56 -8.01 18.97
N ILE A 771 -27.51 -9.33 18.79
CA ILE A 771 -26.87 -10.26 19.75
C ILE A 771 -25.36 -10.04 19.80
N ASP A 772 -24.73 -9.78 18.66
CA ASP A 772 -23.28 -9.52 18.57
C ASP A 772 -22.89 -8.08 18.94
N GLY A 773 -23.89 -7.21 19.16
CA GLY A 773 -23.73 -5.83 19.61
C GLY A 773 -23.94 -4.78 18.52
N VAL A 774 -24.25 -5.18 17.29
CA VAL A 774 -24.50 -4.27 16.16
C VAL A 774 -25.85 -4.57 15.52
N LEU A 775 -26.49 -3.57 14.91
CA LEU A 775 -27.68 -3.76 14.08
C LEU A 775 -27.30 -3.46 12.63
N ASP A 776 -26.80 -4.46 11.92
CA ASP A 776 -26.32 -4.32 10.55
C ASP A 776 -26.97 -5.29 9.55
N GLY A 777 -28.02 -6.00 9.99
CA GLY A 777 -28.74 -6.96 9.17
C GLY A 777 -28.01 -8.27 8.98
N VAL A 778 -26.95 -8.53 9.74
CA VAL A 778 -26.17 -9.77 9.72
C VAL A 778 -26.16 -10.40 11.10
N ILE A 779 -26.54 -11.68 11.17
CA ILE A 779 -26.42 -12.45 12.41
C ILE A 779 -25.01 -13.04 12.45
N GLU A 780 -24.14 -12.52 13.33
CA GLU A 780 -22.73 -12.93 13.38
C GLU A 780 -22.56 -14.41 13.80
N ASP A 781 -23.43 -14.91 14.68
CA ASP A 781 -23.48 -16.33 15.06
C ASP A 781 -24.93 -16.81 15.28
N PRO A 782 -25.52 -17.51 14.30
CA PRO A 782 -26.91 -17.93 14.40
C PRO A 782 -27.15 -19.02 15.46
N THR A 783 -26.10 -19.62 16.05
CA THR A 783 -26.27 -20.55 17.18
C THR A 783 -26.78 -19.86 18.45
N LEU A 784 -26.69 -18.54 18.51
CA LEU A 784 -27.20 -17.72 19.61
C LEU A 784 -28.63 -17.20 19.35
N CYS A 785 -29.14 -17.35 18.13
CA CYS A 785 -30.46 -16.87 17.74
C CYS A 785 -31.55 -17.89 18.09
N ASP A 786 -32.26 -17.65 19.20
CA ASP A 786 -33.44 -18.42 19.60
C ASP A 786 -34.74 -17.69 19.18
N PHE A 787 -35.00 -17.70 17.87
CA PHE A 787 -36.14 -16.98 17.29
C PHE A 787 -37.49 -17.55 17.74
N GLN A 788 -38.33 -16.70 18.33
CA GLN A 788 -39.70 -17.05 18.73
C GLN A 788 -40.71 -16.59 17.67
N PRO A 789 -41.31 -17.49 16.87
CA PRO A 789 -42.21 -17.11 15.78
C PRO A 789 -43.60 -16.62 16.24
N ASP A 790 -43.99 -16.90 17.49
CA ASP A 790 -45.28 -16.50 18.07
C ASP A 790 -45.53 -14.99 18.04
N ILE A 791 -44.46 -14.18 17.99
CA ILE A 791 -44.56 -12.72 17.87
C ILE A 791 -45.22 -12.27 16.56
N LEU A 792 -45.31 -13.17 15.57
CA LEU A 792 -45.89 -12.91 14.25
C LEU A 792 -47.32 -13.44 14.13
N LEU A 793 -47.89 -14.03 15.19
CA LEU A 793 -49.23 -14.60 15.16
C LEU A 793 -50.30 -13.53 14.91
N CYS A 794 -51.27 -13.80 14.04
CA CYS A 794 -52.39 -12.89 13.82
C CYS A 794 -53.27 -12.72 15.07
N GLU A 795 -53.58 -11.47 15.43
CA GLU A 795 -54.51 -11.14 16.52
C GLU A 795 -55.93 -10.85 15.99
N GLY A 796 -56.94 -11.45 16.60
CA GLY A 796 -58.35 -11.23 16.23
C GLY A 796 -58.65 -11.61 14.78
N ASP A 797 -59.26 -10.68 14.02
CA ASP A 797 -59.61 -10.87 12.61
C ASP A 797 -58.51 -10.39 11.64
N GLN A 798 -57.29 -10.13 12.13
CA GLN A 798 -56.17 -9.75 11.26
C GLN A 798 -55.78 -10.90 10.33
N THR A 799 -55.56 -10.57 9.06
CA THR A 799 -55.15 -11.52 8.01
C THR A 799 -53.99 -11.02 7.15
N HIS A 800 -53.50 -9.81 7.45
CA HIS A 800 -52.40 -9.14 6.75
C HIS A 800 -51.27 -8.85 7.76
N ASP A 801 -50.02 -8.88 7.29
CA ASP A 801 -48.81 -8.60 8.08
C ASP A 801 -48.62 -9.47 9.35
N CYS A 802 -49.20 -10.67 9.34
CA CYS A 802 -49.11 -11.68 10.40
C CYS A 802 -49.15 -13.11 9.82
N LEU A 803 -48.94 -14.11 10.66
CA LEU A 803 -48.97 -15.55 10.35
C LEU A 803 -50.16 -16.23 11.03
N SER A 804 -50.78 -17.18 10.34
CA SER A 804 -51.79 -18.05 10.95
C SER A 804 -51.14 -19.01 11.97
N PRO A 805 -51.91 -19.61 12.90
CA PRO A 805 -51.38 -20.61 13.83
C PRO A 805 -50.66 -21.78 13.11
N ALA A 806 -51.19 -22.22 11.96
CA ALA A 806 -50.58 -23.31 11.19
C ALA A 806 -49.26 -22.87 10.52
N GLN A 807 -49.18 -21.61 10.09
CA GLN A 807 -47.96 -21.04 9.52
C GLN A 807 -46.87 -20.84 10.59
N VAL A 808 -47.24 -20.38 11.80
CA VAL A 808 -46.30 -20.29 12.93
C VAL A 808 -45.71 -21.66 13.28
N GLU A 809 -46.53 -22.71 13.27
CA GLU A 809 -46.03 -24.07 13.51
C GLU A 809 -45.09 -24.57 12.41
N THR A 810 -45.37 -24.27 11.14
CA THR A 810 -44.43 -24.53 10.04
C THR A 810 -43.08 -23.86 10.26
N VAL A 811 -43.06 -22.59 10.70
CA VAL A 811 -41.82 -21.86 11.00
C VAL A 811 -41.07 -22.52 12.15
N ARG A 812 -41.79 -22.94 13.21
CA ARG A 812 -41.21 -23.64 14.36
C ARG A 812 -40.58 -24.98 13.95
N GLU A 813 -41.25 -25.77 13.12
CA GLU A 813 -40.75 -27.05 12.61
C GLU A 813 -39.51 -26.88 11.72
N ILE A 814 -39.46 -25.84 10.87
CA ILE A 814 -38.30 -25.52 10.02
C ILE A 814 -37.03 -25.24 10.84
N PHE A 815 -37.19 -24.50 11.95
CA PHE A 815 -36.10 -24.20 12.87
C PHE A 815 -35.93 -25.25 13.97
N SER A 816 -36.51 -26.45 13.80
CA SER A 816 -36.32 -27.60 14.69
C SER A 816 -35.45 -28.68 14.03
N PRO A 817 -34.64 -29.43 14.81
CA PRO A 817 -33.84 -30.52 14.25
C PRO A 817 -34.71 -31.70 13.82
N LEU A 818 -34.28 -32.40 12.76
CA LEU A 818 -34.92 -33.63 12.29
C LEU A 818 -34.42 -34.80 13.15
N HIS A 819 -35.34 -35.49 13.81
CA HIS A 819 -35.07 -36.67 14.62
C HIS A 819 -35.72 -37.93 14.04
N ASP A 820 -35.15 -39.09 14.35
CA ASP A 820 -35.79 -40.38 14.09
C ASP A 820 -36.85 -40.72 15.16
N LYS A 821 -37.43 -41.92 15.07
CA LYS A 821 -38.46 -42.40 15.99
C LYS A 821 -37.98 -42.61 17.42
N ASP A 822 -36.67 -42.82 17.62
CA ASP A 822 -36.03 -43.02 18.92
C ASP A 822 -35.48 -41.70 19.49
N ASN A 823 -35.83 -40.57 18.85
CA ASN A 823 -35.37 -39.23 19.20
C ASN A 823 -33.84 -39.04 19.00
N SER A 824 -33.23 -39.83 18.12
CA SER A 824 -31.85 -39.62 17.68
C SER A 824 -31.80 -38.59 16.55
N LEU A 825 -30.78 -37.72 16.58
CA LEU A 825 -30.63 -36.67 15.58
C LEU A 825 -30.29 -37.26 14.20
N ILE A 826 -31.16 -37.01 13.21
CA ILE A 826 -30.86 -37.26 11.79
C ILE A 826 -30.04 -36.09 11.25
N TYR A 827 -30.55 -34.86 11.38
CA TYR A 827 -29.86 -33.66 10.90
C TYR A 827 -30.26 -32.42 11.71
N PRO A 828 -29.35 -31.45 11.92
CA PRO A 828 -29.65 -30.23 12.67
C PRO A 828 -30.73 -29.36 12.03
N ALA A 829 -31.29 -28.43 12.81
CA ALA A 829 -32.24 -27.44 12.35
C ALA A 829 -31.65 -26.55 11.24
N MET A 830 -32.50 -25.89 10.45
CA MET A 830 -32.05 -24.74 9.66
C MET A 830 -31.61 -23.62 10.62
N GLN A 831 -30.53 -22.91 10.29
CA GLN A 831 -30.16 -21.70 11.03
C GLN A 831 -31.07 -20.51 10.64
N PRO A 832 -31.54 -19.70 11.60
CA PRO A 832 -32.20 -18.44 11.30
C PRO A 832 -31.29 -17.48 10.52
N GLY A 833 -31.86 -16.75 9.56
CA GLY A 833 -31.18 -15.76 8.71
C GLY A 833 -31.05 -16.15 7.24
N SER A 834 -31.35 -17.41 6.85
CA SER A 834 -31.26 -17.89 5.46
C SER A 834 -32.56 -17.72 4.66
N GLU A 835 -33.60 -17.18 5.27
CA GLU A 835 -34.97 -17.16 4.74
C GLU A 835 -35.06 -16.52 3.35
N LEU A 836 -34.22 -15.50 3.10
CA LEU A 836 -34.19 -14.74 1.85
C LEU A 836 -33.98 -15.62 0.61
N LYS A 837 -33.17 -16.68 0.72
CA LYS A 837 -32.90 -17.61 -0.39
C LYS A 837 -33.60 -18.94 -0.22
N SER A 838 -33.79 -19.41 1.01
CA SER A 838 -34.51 -20.67 1.26
C SER A 838 -36.00 -20.59 0.85
N ALA A 839 -36.61 -19.39 0.86
CA ALA A 839 -37.95 -19.16 0.34
C ALA A 839 -38.14 -19.56 -1.13
N ASP A 840 -37.09 -19.39 -1.96
CA ASP A 840 -37.10 -19.72 -3.39
C ASP A 840 -36.80 -21.21 -3.66
N GLY A 841 -36.30 -21.91 -2.64
CA GLY A 841 -35.81 -23.28 -2.72
C GLY A 841 -36.55 -24.22 -1.77
N LEU A 842 -35.96 -24.47 -0.60
CA LEU A 842 -36.45 -25.45 0.38
C LEU A 842 -37.88 -25.16 0.86
N TYR A 843 -38.31 -23.89 0.91
CA TYR A 843 -39.62 -23.50 1.42
C TYR A 843 -40.65 -23.22 0.32
N ALA A 844 -40.31 -23.44 -0.95
CA ALA A 844 -41.09 -22.99 -2.11
C ALA A 844 -42.42 -23.76 -2.33
N GLY A 845 -42.84 -24.60 -1.39
CA GLY A 845 -44.09 -25.35 -1.47
C GLY A 845 -44.08 -26.42 -2.57
N LYS A 846 -42.90 -26.95 -2.89
CA LYS A 846 -42.67 -28.06 -3.82
C LYS A 846 -41.46 -28.89 -3.35
N PRO A 847 -41.37 -30.19 -3.71
CA PRO A 847 -40.20 -30.99 -3.38
C PRO A 847 -38.89 -30.38 -3.86
N PHE A 848 -37.84 -30.52 -3.06
CA PHE A 848 -36.52 -29.98 -3.40
C PHE A 848 -35.84 -30.88 -4.44
N MET A 849 -35.46 -30.30 -5.59
CA MET A 849 -35.06 -31.03 -6.80
C MET A 849 -33.90 -32.02 -6.57
N TYR A 850 -32.92 -31.71 -5.72
CA TYR A 850 -31.79 -32.60 -5.49
C TYR A 850 -32.21 -33.83 -4.68
N SER A 851 -33.06 -33.64 -3.67
CA SER A 851 -33.54 -34.76 -2.86
C SER A 851 -34.52 -35.62 -3.64
N GLU A 852 -35.45 -35.00 -4.38
CA GLU A 852 -36.35 -35.72 -5.28
C GLU A 852 -35.58 -36.62 -6.25
N SER A 853 -34.60 -36.04 -6.96
CA SER A 853 -33.81 -36.78 -7.94
C SER A 853 -32.95 -37.88 -7.29
N TRP A 854 -32.38 -37.65 -6.12
CA TRP A 854 -31.61 -38.67 -5.40
C TRP A 854 -32.48 -39.86 -4.96
N PHE A 855 -33.66 -39.59 -4.38
CA PHE A 855 -34.58 -40.66 -3.99
C PHE A 855 -35.12 -41.44 -5.19
N GLN A 856 -35.46 -40.75 -6.29
CA GLN A 856 -35.96 -41.39 -7.51
C GLN A 856 -34.91 -42.22 -8.26
N TYR A 857 -33.67 -41.76 -8.37
CA TYR A 857 -32.69 -42.42 -9.24
C TYR A 857 -31.65 -43.26 -8.50
N VAL A 858 -31.47 -43.05 -7.19
CA VAL A 858 -30.41 -43.72 -6.42
C VAL A 858 -30.99 -44.61 -5.31
N ILE A 859 -32.01 -44.14 -4.57
CA ILE A 859 -32.58 -44.90 -3.44
C ILE A 859 -33.67 -45.88 -3.89
N TYR A 860 -34.58 -45.42 -4.74
CA TYR A 860 -35.72 -46.18 -5.24
C TYR A 860 -35.73 -46.24 -6.77
N ASP A 861 -36.79 -45.73 -7.40
CA ASP A 861 -36.97 -45.65 -8.84
C ASP A 861 -37.81 -44.39 -9.21
N PRO A 862 -37.90 -44.02 -10.51
CA PRO A 862 -38.57 -42.79 -10.94
C PRO A 862 -40.07 -42.71 -10.64
N SER A 863 -40.70 -43.79 -10.16
CA SER A 863 -42.10 -43.79 -9.72
C SER A 863 -42.30 -43.36 -8.27
N TRP A 864 -41.21 -43.18 -7.50
CA TRP A 864 -41.29 -42.72 -6.12
C TRP A 864 -41.86 -41.29 -6.05
N ASP A 865 -42.87 -41.11 -5.20
CA ASP A 865 -43.56 -39.84 -5.00
C ASP A 865 -42.87 -39.00 -3.93
N PRO A 866 -42.21 -37.88 -4.29
CA PRO A 866 -41.50 -37.04 -3.33
C PRO A 866 -42.41 -36.35 -2.31
N THR A 867 -43.71 -36.24 -2.57
CA THR A 867 -44.66 -35.67 -1.63
C THR A 867 -44.95 -36.59 -0.44
N SER A 868 -44.60 -37.88 -0.56
CA SER A 868 -44.83 -38.92 0.43
C SER A 868 -43.64 -39.21 1.36
N PHE A 869 -42.58 -38.40 1.25
CA PHE A 869 -41.36 -38.55 2.06
C PHE A 869 -41.67 -38.67 3.55
N ASN A 870 -41.05 -39.66 4.20
CA ASN A 870 -41.17 -39.88 5.64
C ASN A 870 -39.87 -40.45 6.24
N LEU A 871 -39.85 -40.64 7.58
CA LEU A 871 -38.65 -41.12 8.29
C LEU A 871 -38.18 -42.52 7.87
N GLN A 872 -39.03 -43.36 7.30
CA GLN A 872 -38.61 -44.67 6.76
C GLN A 872 -37.70 -44.48 5.54
N ASP A 873 -37.99 -43.49 4.69
CA ASP A 873 -37.16 -43.20 3.51
C ASP A 873 -35.77 -42.72 3.93
N ALA A 874 -35.70 -41.91 5.00
CA ALA A 874 -34.43 -41.50 5.58
C ALA A 874 -33.61 -42.69 6.07
N GLN A 875 -34.24 -43.63 6.78
CA GLN A 875 -33.57 -44.85 7.24
C GLN A 875 -33.09 -45.73 6.08
N VAL A 876 -33.87 -45.84 5.00
CA VAL A 876 -33.49 -46.59 3.80
C VAL A 876 -32.28 -45.95 3.13
N ALA A 877 -32.29 -44.64 2.91
CA ALA A 877 -31.17 -43.92 2.32
C ALA A 877 -29.88 -44.10 3.13
N GLU A 878 -29.99 -43.99 4.46
CA GLU A 878 -28.85 -44.16 5.35
C GLU A 878 -28.32 -45.60 5.38
N THR A 879 -29.21 -46.59 5.40
CA THR A 879 -28.81 -48.01 5.40
C THR A 879 -28.17 -48.43 4.09
N LEU A 880 -28.65 -47.93 2.96
CA LEU A 880 -28.11 -48.25 1.64
C LEU A 880 -26.72 -47.62 1.41
N ASN A 881 -26.53 -46.37 1.86
CA ASN A 881 -25.29 -45.59 1.71
C ASN A 881 -24.54 -45.85 0.38
N PRO A 882 -25.18 -45.59 -0.76
CA PRO A 882 -24.70 -46.02 -2.06
C PRO A 882 -23.38 -45.32 -2.41
N GLY A 883 -22.38 -46.11 -2.82
CA GLY A 883 -21.01 -45.61 -3.09
C GLY A 883 -20.25 -45.15 -1.85
N ASN A 884 -20.75 -45.45 -0.65
CA ASN A 884 -20.25 -44.92 0.63
C ASN A 884 -20.24 -43.39 0.67
N ILE A 885 -21.27 -42.76 0.09
CA ILE A 885 -21.32 -41.30 -0.07
C ILE A 885 -21.52 -40.52 1.23
N ARG A 886 -21.97 -41.17 2.32
CA ARG A 886 -22.27 -40.53 3.62
C ARG A 886 -21.21 -39.50 4.04
N THR A 887 -19.92 -39.82 3.85
CA THR A 887 -18.77 -38.95 4.15
C THR A 887 -18.90 -38.33 5.54
N TRP A 888 -18.70 -39.15 6.57
CA TRP A 888 -18.76 -38.74 7.97
C TRP A 888 -17.61 -39.36 8.78
N PRO A 889 -16.35 -39.05 8.44
CA PRO A 889 -15.20 -39.62 9.10
C PRO A 889 -15.10 -39.12 10.54
N ASN A 890 -14.65 -40.00 11.44
CA ASN A 890 -14.31 -39.67 12.81
C ASN A 890 -12.78 -39.70 13.05
N ASP A 891 -11.99 -39.97 12.02
CA ASP A 891 -10.53 -39.93 12.06
C ASP A 891 -9.98 -39.45 10.71
N LEU A 892 -9.03 -38.50 10.76
CA LEU A 892 -8.23 -38.04 9.61
C LEU A 892 -6.73 -38.10 9.93
N SER A 893 -6.32 -38.94 10.89
CA SER A 893 -4.93 -39.04 11.37
C SER A 893 -3.94 -39.36 10.24
N GLN A 894 -4.31 -40.17 9.25
CA GLN A 894 -3.42 -40.47 8.12
C GLN A 894 -3.13 -39.22 7.27
N PHE A 895 -4.13 -38.37 7.02
CA PHE A 895 -3.96 -37.10 6.30
C PHE A 895 -3.06 -36.14 7.10
N GLN A 896 -3.32 -36.00 8.40
CA GLN A 896 -2.49 -35.18 9.30
C GLN A 896 -1.04 -35.68 9.33
N ASN A 897 -0.81 -37.00 9.43
CA ASN A 897 0.52 -37.60 9.49
C ASN A 897 1.35 -37.37 8.22
N LEU A 898 0.70 -37.18 7.07
CA LEU A 898 1.34 -36.79 5.82
C LEU A 898 1.61 -35.28 5.73
N GLY A 899 1.25 -34.51 6.76
CA GLY A 899 1.40 -33.06 6.83
C GLY A 899 0.25 -32.28 6.19
N GLY A 900 -0.86 -32.94 5.87
CA GLY A 900 -2.00 -32.34 5.19
C GLY A 900 -2.69 -31.26 6.04
N LYS A 901 -3.10 -30.15 5.40
CA LYS A 901 -3.82 -29.04 6.04
C LYS A 901 -5.21 -28.84 5.42
N ILE A 902 -6.21 -28.53 6.23
CA ILE A 902 -7.60 -28.31 5.81
C ILE A 902 -8.08 -26.96 6.36
N ILE A 903 -8.60 -26.13 5.47
CA ILE A 903 -9.42 -24.97 5.84
C ILE A 903 -10.87 -25.29 5.48
N VAL A 904 -11.74 -25.29 6.48
CA VAL A 904 -13.19 -25.40 6.30
C VAL A 904 -13.80 -24.00 6.46
N HIS A 905 -14.75 -23.63 5.61
CA HIS A 905 -15.56 -22.43 5.83
C HIS A 905 -17.04 -22.70 5.58
N HIS A 906 -17.94 -21.98 6.25
CA HIS A 906 -19.38 -22.11 6.03
C HIS A 906 -20.09 -20.76 6.19
N GLY A 907 -20.86 -20.37 5.18
CA GLY A 907 -21.72 -19.19 5.26
C GLY A 907 -22.79 -19.36 6.33
N GLN A 908 -22.99 -18.35 7.18
CA GLN A 908 -23.96 -18.45 8.29
C GLN A 908 -25.40 -18.13 7.87
N GLN A 909 -25.62 -17.77 6.60
CA GLN A 909 -26.95 -17.64 5.99
C GLN A 909 -27.15 -18.65 4.85
N ASP A 910 -26.47 -19.79 4.90
CA ASP A 910 -26.55 -20.84 3.89
C ASP A 910 -27.98 -21.37 3.72
N ASP A 911 -28.50 -21.27 2.50
CA ASP A 911 -29.89 -21.57 2.18
C ASP A 911 -30.16 -23.02 1.75
N LYS A 912 -29.11 -23.85 1.66
CA LYS A 912 -29.17 -25.21 1.11
C LYS A 912 -28.63 -26.27 2.05
N ILE A 913 -27.61 -25.94 2.83
CA ILE A 913 -26.99 -26.81 3.82
C ILE A 913 -26.91 -26.01 5.11
N THR A 914 -27.54 -26.48 6.18
CA THR A 914 -27.49 -25.73 7.44
C THR A 914 -26.05 -25.62 7.95
N SER A 915 -25.64 -24.39 8.26
CA SER A 915 -24.35 -24.04 8.84
C SER A 915 -24.10 -24.74 10.18
N PHE A 916 -25.15 -25.16 10.88
CA PHE A 916 -25.07 -25.94 12.13
C PHE A 916 -24.45 -27.33 11.94
N ASN A 917 -24.44 -27.88 10.72
CA ASN A 917 -23.85 -29.20 10.49
C ASN A 917 -22.31 -29.19 10.49
N THR A 918 -21.65 -28.08 10.16
CA THR A 918 -20.18 -28.01 10.14
C THR A 918 -19.54 -27.99 11.52
N PRO A 919 -20.02 -27.21 12.51
CA PRO A 919 -19.60 -27.38 13.91
C PRO A 919 -19.83 -28.81 14.40
N ARG A 920 -21.00 -29.41 14.09
CA ARG A 920 -21.29 -30.81 14.44
C ARG A 920 -20.27 -31.78 13.83
N PHE A 921 -19.87 -31.58 12.58
CA PHE A 921 -18.83 -32.37 11.93
C PHE A 921 -17.46 -32.17 12.60
N TYR A 922 -17.08 -30.93 12.87
CA TYR A 922 -15.83 -30.58 13.54
C TYR A 922 -15.74 -31.28 14.91
N ASP A 923 -16.79 -31.17 15.73
CA ASP A 923 -16.85 -31.78 17.05
C ASP A 923 -16.87 -33.31 16.98
N HIS A 924 -17.56 -33.88 15.98
CA HIS A 924 -17.58 -35.32 15.74
C HIS A 924 -16.18 -35.87 15.43
N LEU A 925 -15.46 -35.19 14.53
CA LEU A 925 -14.10 -35.55 14.15
C LEU A 925 -13.12 -35.37 15.31
N ALA A 926 -13.17 -34.23 16.00
CA ALA A 926 -12.34 -33.97 17.17
C ALA A 926 -12.56 -35.02 18.28
N ALA A 927 -13.81 -35.39 18.54
CA ALA A 927 -14.14 -36.43 19.52
C ALA A 927 -13.63 -37.82 19.09
N GLY A 928 -13.75 -38.17 17.80
CA GLY A 928 -13.26 -39.44 17.26
C GLY A 928 -11.73 -39.57 17.33
N MET A 929 -11.02 -38.48 17.03
CA MET A 929 -9.56 -38.39 17.14
C MET A 929 -9.07 -38.18 18.58
N GLN A 930 -9.98 -37.88 19.51
CA GLN A 930 -9.69 -37.49 20.90
C GLN A 930 -8.82 -36.23 21.00
N TYR A 931 -9.10 -35.25 20.13
CA TYR A 931 -8.35 -34.00 20.02
C TYR A 931 -9.06 -32.85 20.73
N THR A 932 -8.26 -31.97 21.33
CA THR A 932 -8.70 -30.63 21.73
C THR A 932 -8.76 -29.69 20.52
N PRO A 933 -9.46 -28.54 20.60
CA PRO A 933 -9.42 -27.54 19.54
C PRO A 933 -8.01 -27.12 19.14
N ALA A 934 -7.09 -26.99 20.10
CA ALA A 934 -5.69 -26.64 19.80
C ALA A 934 -4.95 -27.72 18.99
N GLN A 935 -5.28 -29.00 19.18
CA GLN A 935 -4.71 -30.10 18.39
C GLN A 935 -5.36 -30.20 17.00
N MET A 936 -6.65 -29.87 16.89
CA MET A 936 -7.31 -29.71 15.60
C MET A 936 -6.66 -28.58 14.79
N ASP A 937 -6.35 -27.44 15.43
CA ASP A 937 -5.75 -26.26 14.80
C ASP A 937 -4.38 -26.52 14.13
N GLU A 938 -3.73 -27.64 14.43
CA GLU A 938 -2.48 -28.08 13.78
C GLU A 938 -2.69 -28.50 12.32
N PHE A 939 -3.89 -28.95 11.95
CA PHE A 939 -4.16 -29.48 10.60
C PHE A 939 -5.53 -29.12 10.03
N LEU A 940 -6.54 -28.81 10.85
CA LEU A 940 -7.89 -28.43 10.40
C LEU A 940 -8.36 -27.17 11.13
N ARG A 941 -8.61 -26.10 10.38
CA ARG A 941 -9.19 -24.86 10.91
C ARG A 941 -10.53 -24.57 10.24
N PHE A 942 -11.54 -24.28 11.05
CA PHE A 942 -12.89 -23.97 10.58
C PHE A 942 -13.24 -22.50 10.80
N PHE A 943 -13.79 -21.83 9.78
CA PHE A 943 -14.20 -20.43 9.82
C PHE A 943 -15.69 -20.28 9.50
N ARG A 944 -16.39 -19.55 10.36
CA ARG A 944 -17.78 -19.12 10.12
C ARG A 944 -17.74 -17.81 9.35
N VAL A 945 -18.57 -17.69 8.31
CA VAL A 945 -18.63 -16.48 7.47
C VAL A 945 -20.02 -15.85 7.59
N PRO A 946 -20.20 -14.87 8.48
CA PRO A 946 -21.51 -14.25 8.71
C PRO A 946 -22.02 -13.50 7.50
N GLY A 947 -23.34 -13.60 7.28
CA GLY A 947 -24.02 -12.96 6.15
C GLY A 947 -23.63 -13.50 4.78
N MET A 948 -22.97 -14.66 4.69
CA MET A 948 -22.72 -15.37 3.44
C MET A 948 -23.81 -16.43 3.19
N PHE A 949 -24.38 -16.44 1.98
CA PHE A 949 -25.31 -17.50 1.52
C PHE A 949 -24.55 -18.78 1.14
N HIS A 950 -25.20 -19.71 0.44
CA HIS A 950 -24.54 -20.94 0.02
C HIS A 950 -23.38 -20.69 -0.95
N CYS A 951 -22.15 -20.85 -0.46
CA CYS A 951 -20.86 -20.72 -1.17
C CYS A 951 -20.48 -19.32 -1.70
N ASN A 952 -21.40 -18.38 -1.86
CA ASN A 952 -21.14 -17.02 -2.34
C ASN A 952 -22.31 -16.08 -2.01
N SER A 953 -22.11 -14.78 -2.25
CA SER A 953 -23.09 -13.71 -2.06
C SER A 953 -23.61 -13.61 -0.62
N GLY A 954 -24.47 -12.63 -0.39
CA GLY A 954 -25.11 -12.34 0.89
C GLY A 954 -24.78 -10.95 1.43
N PRO A 955 -25.47 -10.51 2.49
CA PRO A 955 -25.31 -9.19 3.08
C PRO A 955 -23.99 -8.99 3.84
N GLY A 956 -23.28 -10.06 4.17
CA GLY A 956 -22.04 -10.02 4.95
C GLY A 956 -20.77 -9.86 4.11
N ALA A 957 -19.62 -9.86 4.79
CA ALA A 957 -18.30 -9.77 4.16
C ALA A 957 -17.87 -11.14 3.57
N TRP A 958 -18.57 -11.58 2.53
CA TRP A 958 -18.56 -12.96 2.03
C TRP A 958 -17.44 -13.27 1.02
N VAL A 959 -16.78 -12.26 0.45
CA VAL A 959 -15.69 -12.45 -0.52
C VAL A 959 -14.41 -12.76 0.26
N ILE A 960 -14.00 -14.04 0.26
CA ILE A 960 -12.80 -14.55 0.93
C ILE A 960 -11.88 -15.32 -0.03
N GLY A 961 -12.11 -15.29 -1.34
CA GLY A 961 -11.29 -16.04 -2.32
C GLY A 961 -11.61 -17.53 -2.38
N GLN A 962 -12.82 -17.94 -1.99
CA GLN A 962 -13.27 -19.33 -1.84
C GLN A 962 -13.60 -20.07 -3.16
N GLY A 963 -13.40 -19.42 -4.30
CA GLY A 963 -13.68 -19.97 -5.62
C GLY A 963 -13.53 -18.90 -6.71
N GLY A 964 -13.71 -19.28 -7.96
CA GLY A 964 -13.61 -18.36 -9.09
C GLY A 964 -14.81 -17.41 -9.24
N GLY A 965 -14.69 -16.48 -10.19
CA GLY A 965 -15.74 -15.50 -10.48
C GLY A 965 -15.88 -14.45 -9.37
N SER A 966 -17.11 -14.18 -8.93
CA SER A 966 -17.39 -13.12 -7.94
C SER A 966 -16.76 -13.39 -6.57
N SER A 967 -16.51 -14.65 -6.22
CA SER A 967 -15.88 -15.06 -4.95
C SER A 967 -14.40 -14.69 -4.83
N ALA A 968 -13.74 -14.33 -5.95
CA ALA A 968 -12.36 -13.87 -5.99
C ALA A 968 -12.20 -12.50 -6.67
N ALA A 969 -13.31 -11.89 -7.11
CA ALA A 969 -13.26 -10.62 -7.81
C ALA A 969 -12.91 -9.49 -6.84
N GLY A 970 -12.01 -8.59 -7.25
CA GLY A 970 -11.68 -7.38 -6.49
C GLY A 970 -10.71 -7.59 -5.32
N ILE A 971 -10.28 -8.82 -5.03
CA ILE A 971 -9.33 -9.10 -3.94
C ILE A 971 -8.01 -9.68 -4.48
N PRO A 972 -6.86 -9.33 -3.90
CA PRO A 972 -5.56 -9.88 -4.28
C PRO A 972 -5.37 -11.31 -3.76
N PHE A 973 -4.53 -12.10 -4.46
CA PHE A 973 -4.14 -13.44 -4.02
C PHE A 973 -3.08 -13.38 -2.90
N THR A 974 -3.50 -12.93 -1.71
CA THR A 974 -2.67 -12.76 -0.50
C THR A 974 -3.25 -13.58 0.65
N ARG A 975 -2.41 -14.04 1.57
CA ARG A 975 -2.82 -14.96 2.64
C ARG A 975 -3.86 -14.35 3.60
N GLU A 976 -3.90 -13.03 3.70
CA GLU A 976 -4.81 -12.29 4.59
C GLU A 976 -6.24 -12.23 4.02
N GLN A 977 -6.38 -12.08 2.71
CA GLN A 977 -7.66 -11.79 2.06
C GLN A 977 -8.20 -12.93 1.19
N ASN A 978 -7.41 -13.99 1.00
CA ASN A 978 -7.73 -15.08 0.10
C ASN A 978 -7.48 -16.44 0.75
N VAL A 979 -8.53 -17.22 0.95
CA VAL A 979 -8.48 -18.52 1.65
C VAL A 979 -7.61 -19.56 0.94
N LEU A 980 -7.54 -19.53 -0.40
CA LEU A 980 -6.66 -20.43 -1.14
C LEU A 980 -5.19 -20.01 -0.95
N ALA A 981 -4.90 -18.71 -0.96
CA ALA A 981 -3.56 -18.21 -0.66
C ALA A 981 -3.16 -18.47 0.81
N ALA A 982 -4.10 -18.35 1.75
CA ALA A 982 -3.90 -18.70 3.16
C ALA A 982 -3.54 -20.16 3.34
N LEU A 983 -4.22 -21.06 2.62
CA LEU A 983 -3.89 -22.49 2.62
C LEU A 983 -2.50 -22.76 2.04
N VAL A 984 -2.12 -22.07 0.96
CA VAL A 984 -0.76 -22.18 0.38
C VAL A 984 0.29 -21.77 1.40
N ALA A 985 0.11 -20.63 2.06
CA ALA A 985 1.03 -20.16 3.10
C ALA A 985 1.14 -21.16 4.26
N TRP A 986 0.03 -21.78 4.64
CA TRP A 986 0.04 -22.79 5.70
C TRP A 986 0.77 -24.08 5.26
N VAL A 987 0.56 -24.57 4.04
CA VAL A 987 1.19 -25.81 3.55
C VAL A 987 2.68 -25.62 3.24
N GLU A 988 3.07 -24.48 2.67
CA GLU A 988 4.44 -24.23 2.21
C GLU A 988 5.33 -23.55 3.28
N GLY A 989 4.74 -22.73 4.15
CA GLY A 989 5.46 -21.94 5.15
C GLY A 989 5.12 -22.27 6.61
N ASP A 990 4.18 -23.19 6.87
CA ASP A 990 3.59 -23.46 8.20
C ASP A 990 2.94 -22.22 8.83
N GLU A 991 2.46 -21.30 7.99
CA GLU A 991 1.84 -20.05 8.39
C GLU A 991 0.31 -20.17 8.48
N ALA A 992 -0.17 -20.81 9.54
CA ALA A 992 -1.60 -21.09 9.72
C ALA A 992 -2.45 -19.80 9.90
N PRO A 993 -3.63 -19.67 9.27
CA PRO A 993 -4.46 -18.48 9.39
C PRO A 993 -5.21 -18.45 10.73
N GLU A 994 -5.05 -17.37 11.50
CA GLU A 994 -5.82 -17.13 12.72
C GLU A 994 -7.24 -16.59 12.42
N THR A 995 -7.34 -15.81 11.34
CA THR A 995 -8.57 -15.28 10.76
C THR A 995 -8.53 -15.41 9.24
N ILE A 996 -9.68 -15.21 8.59
CA ILE A 996 -9.75 -15.03 7.14
C ILE A 996 -10.43 -13.70 6.86
N GLY A 997 -9.74 -12.80 6.16
CA GLY A 997 -10.27 -11.50 5.78
C GLY A 997 -11.37 -11.63 4.73
N GLY A 998 -12.57 -11.18 5.07
CA GLY A 998 -13.72 -11.11 4.19
C GLY A 998 -14.05 -9.68 3.79
N THR A 999 -14.51 -9.53 2.55
CA THR A 999 -14.92 -8.24 1.98
C THR A 999 -16.35 -8.32 1.46
N ARG A 1000 -17.10 -7.23 1.61
CA ARG A 1000 -18.35 -6.96 0.90
C ARG A 1000 -18.12 -5.72 0.05
N PHE A 1001 -18.34 -5.85 -1.25
CA PHE A 1001 -18.31 -4.70 -2.15
C PHE A 1001 -19.68 -4.04 -2.24
N VAL A 1002 -19.72 -2.74 -2.49
CA VAL A 1002 -20.97 -2.03 -2.75
C VAL A 1002 -21.66 -2.69 -3.95
N GLU A 1003 -22.91 -3.15 -3.77
CA GLU A 1003 -23.68 -3.88 -4.80
C GLU A 1003 -22.98 -5.14 -5.38
N ASP A 1004 -22.03 -5.74 -4.65
CA ASP A 1004 -21.21 -6.88 -5.12
C ASP A 1004 -20.34 -6.50 -6.35
N ASP A 1005 -20.06 -5.22 -6.57
CA ASP A 1005 -19.20 -4.70 -7.64
C ASP A 1005 -17.90 -4.09 -7.06
N PRO A 1006 -16.75 -4.73 -7.27
CA PRO A 1006 -15.46 -4.19 -6.85
C PRO A 1006 -15.15 -2.78 -7.37
N GLY A 1007 -15.71 -2.39 -8.53
CA GLY A 1007 -15.54 -1.06 -9.11
C GLY A 1007 -16.22 0.07 -8.33
N LEU A 1008 -17.17 -0.26 -7.44
CA LEU A 1008 -17.87 0.70 -6.59
C LEU A 1008 -17.22 0.86 -5.21
N GLY A 1009 -16.16 0.10 -4.92
CA GLY A 1009 -15.44 0.14 -3.65
C GLY A 1009 -16.02 -0.81 -2.59
N GLU A 1010 -15.38 -0.82 -1.43
CA GLU A 1010 -15.70 -1.72 -0.32
C GLU A 1010 -16.78 -1.11 0.58
N GLU A 1011 -17.79 -1.91 0.90
CA GLU A 1011 -18.86 -1.54 1.83
C GLU A 1011 -18.52 -1.92 3.27
N ARG A 1012 -17.90 -3.09 3.47
CA ARG A 1012 -17.45 -3.57 4.79
C ARG A 1012 -16.35 -4.62 4.67
N ARG A 1013 -15.52 -4.71 5.71
CA ARG A 1013 -14.54 -5.77 5.94
C ARG A 1013 -14.73 -6.45 7.30
N ARG A 1014 -14.44 -7.74 7.36
CA ARG A 1014 -14.49 -8.53 8.60
C ARG A 1014 -13.37 -9.56 8.60
N GLU A 1015 -12.67 -9.68 9.72
CA GLU A 1015 -11.79 -10.83 9.96
C GLU A 1015 -12.63 -11.97 10.54
N HIS A 1016 -12.87 -13.01 9.75
CA HIS A 1016 -13.69 -14.15 10.18
C HIS A 1016 -12.91 -15.02 11.14
N CYS A 1017 -13.47 -15.26 12.33
CA CYS A 1017 -12.78 -15.97 13.40
C CYS A 1017 -12.69 -17.48 13.17
N ARG A 1018 -11.57 -18.04 13.58
CA ARG A 1018 -11.39 -19.48 13.73
C ARG A 1018 -12.31 -20.04 14.83
N TYR A 1019 -13.11 -21.03 14.49
CA TYR A 1019 -13.95 -21.78 15.43
C TYR A 1019 -13.09 -22.46 16.52
N PRO A 1020 -13.50 -22.46 17.81
CA PRO A 1020 -14.81 -22.05 18.33
C PRO A 1020 -14.94 -20.55 18.66
N LEU A 1021 -13.92 -19.73 18.38
CA LEU A 1021 -13.98 -18.29 18.65
C LEU A 1021 -15.09 -17.63 17.83
N ARG A 1022 -15.65 -16.57 18.40
CA ARG A 1022 -16.72 -15.76 17.80
C ARG A 1022 -16.21 -14.36 17.54
N ASN A 1023 -16.70 -13.74 16.47
CA ASN A 1023 -16.54 -12.32 16.28
C ASN A 1023 -17.40 -11.58 17.30
N LYS A 1024 -16.79 -10.64 18.00
CA LYS A 1024 -17.46 -9.76 18.95
C LYS A 1024 -17.13 -8.31 18.63
N TYR A 1025 -18.16 -7.49 18.50
CA TYR A 1025 -17.99 -6.06 18.32
C TYR A 1025 -17.44 -5.41 19.59
N VAL A 1026 -16.41 -4.57 19.43
CA VAL A 1026 -15.71 -3.92 20.55
C VAL A 1026 -15.84 -2.39 20.55
N GLY A 1027 -16.62 -1.82 19.62
CA GLY A 1027 -16.82 -0.37 19.45
C GLY A 1027 -16.16 0.18 18.18
N GLY A 1028 -16.60 1.35 17.72
CA GLY A 1028 -16.13 1.98 16.48
C GLY A 1028 -17.10 1.81 15.30
N ASP A 1029 -16.63 1.97 14.07
CA ASP A 1029 -17.45 1.71 12.87
C ASP A 1029 -17.52 0.20 12.60
N ALA A 1030 -18.71 -0.39 12.67
CA ALA A 1030 -18.91 -1.83 12.51
C ALA A 1030 -18.58 -2.35 11.10
N SER A 1031 -18.48 -1.46 10.10
CA SER A 1031 -18.03 -1.80 8.74
C SER A 1031 -16.52 -2.09 8.65
N LEU A 1032 -15.74 -1.65 9.63
CA LEU A 1032 -14.30 -1.82 9.69
C LEU A 1032 -13.90 -3.08 10.47
N ALA A 1033 -12.79 -3.70 10.09
CA ALA A 1033 -12.33 -4.96 10.67
C ALA A 1033 -11.83 -4.78 12.12
N GLU A 1034 -11.14 -3.67 12.41
CA GLU A 1034 -10.57 -3.34 13.72
C GLU A 1034 -11.59 -3.13 14.84
N SER A 1035 -12.86 -2.93 14.47
CA SER A 1035 -13.98 -2.80 15.41
C SER A 1035 -14.45 -4.14 15.98
N TRP A 1036 -13.83 -5.25 15.58
CA TRP A 1036 -14.20 -6.61 15.94
C TRP A 1036 -13.00 -7.38 16.50
N ARG A 1037 -13.27 -8.31 17.41
CA ARG A 1037 -12.25 -9.21 17.95
C ARG A 1037 -12.79 -10.63 18.08
N CYS A 1038 -11.91 -11.60 17.83
CA CYS A 1038 -12.19 -13.00 18.12
C CYS A 1038 -12.09 -13.25 19.63
N THR A 1039 -13.18 -13.77 20.22
CA THR A 1039 -13.27 -14.11 21.66
C THR A 1039 -13.87 -15.48 21.91
#